data_AF-A0A821UPF1-F1
#
_entry.id   AF-A0A821UPF1-F1
#
_cell.length_a   1.000
_cell.length_b   1.000
_cell.length_c   1.000
_cell.angle_alpha   90.00
_cell.angle_beta   90.00
_cell.angle_gamma   90.00
#
_symmetry.space_group_name_H-M   'P 1'
#
loop_
_entity.id
_entity.type
_entity.pdbx_description
1 polymer ?
#
loop_
_entity_poly.entity_id
_entity_poly.type
_entity_poly.pdbx_seq_one_letter_code
_entity_poly.pdbx_strand_id
1 'polypeptide(L)'
;MVKGGKVSSLSTAAGKTPAPNTANKGGKPRQQDEKAIDETVKKFTYILFVKKMNKRTSFASGISIKVGPDVPLESTHTFEPLKLDVKGAQTAVVCLRSTEDNVLIRACDSLFKFADKSDGNKLMLHEMGATDTLFTLTHHENPTVQRNATMVFGILAAHPDIRRHLRKIDCIPHMISLLSSEHEQLTNEFAVYWLRYMCSDYSTKSQVLSLNVLQPLIRLINETDPDIKFNSLSTIDRILDDIHARSLVRELNGIEPILNNLKSEYPQITETVCNCIQKLATDPFNRAVIRDIGGLDRMIDFIGLDETKDVHVHCLNALANLLEDTECLDLIQSNGGLKRLMQFVQDSVVPAVQAAAAKAIARAARKPQNRKIFAEQDAERAMVFLLLSENDEVRVASCQALAVMAESMLSRETIRNNDGILTLVQMMQKDNPRLREFSTLAMSNLTQSNPNNIRELQDQGGIEVLIRLLNDEKDTTKAYACATLANCSTDQVVRTNTLEKGLIKSLLVPLQASYELAQAKAAMVLSAYGIDQKAREDIKNNQPIIPLLVSLLRSNHDEVRRNACFAISVLCVEQAIAIEILRNGALEIVRDLNTSESRKSKFTEMALQRILDSHLSAKYSYLGRLESNNITTDGFYDMGPVRDGGKFLTIEELAAEEVNDRRPILLVYAPEKNITQWTTTGGSYEDDISRVPFSSDDNLSTSAMPVKGSESKEKIGTPTTTRTAKTPKASSKERDGKTRTKKDKTNEKRDLSEDKKHSEKDVSGTNNSDSKSGYKLTTDQDFQMYLDEIQPQVTKVPLSEQISTLARFVSEKMGGTISPDDVATFGYEVAMNQLKTELHSNVIPIGRIRKGIHAQRAFLFKTLADRLGIPCTLTRGNYNRAWNEVILGQSSGAVRYPAKTWIVDLLHEPGRLLLANSSDARIYTILS
;
A
#
# COMPACT_ATOMS: atom_id res chain seq x y z
N MET A 1 -22.85 54.97 15.02
CA MET A 1 -22.27 55.37 16.32
C MET A 1 -20.87 54.73 16.39
N VAL A 2 -19.74 55.45 16.48
CA VAL A 2 -19.30 56.40 17.53
C VAL A 2 -19.10 55.64 18.84
N LYS A 3 -17.90 55.45 19.43
CA LYS A 3 -16.49 55.89 19.21
C LYS A 3 -15.56 54.64 19.27
N GLY A 4 -14.34 54.59 18.72
CA GLY A 4 -13.26 55.58 18.66
C GLY A 4 -12.35 55.36 19.87
N GLY A 5 -11.14 54.82 19.76
CA GLY A 5 -9.92 55.43 19.18
C GLY A 5 -8.81 55.32 20.26
N LYS A 6 -7.50 55.43 20.01
CA LYS A 6 -6.73 56.04 18.91
C LYS A 6 -5.31 55.38 18.92
N VAL A 7 -4.68 55.06 17.77
CA VAL A 7 -3.66 55.85 17.03
C VAL A 7 -2.31 55.92 17.78
N SER A 8 -1.10 55.75 17.24
CA SER A 8 -0.48 55.77 15.87
C SER A 8 0.80 54.90 15.89
N SER A 9 1.59 54.61 14.83
CA SER A 9 1.77 55.11 13.45
C SER A 9 2.47 53.99 12.64
N LEU A 10 2.12 53.71 11.37
CA LEU A 10 2.73 54.27 10.13
C LEU A 10 4.27 54.07 10.05
N SER A 11 4.88 53.59 8.94
CA SER A 11 4.40 53.51 7.54
C SER A 11 5.28 52.61 6.63
N THR A 12 4.66 51.98 5.60
CA THR A 12 5.15 51.79 4.18
C THR A 12 6.54 51.18 3.88
N ALA A 13 6.81 50.45 2.78
CA ALA A 13 6.10 50.27 1.50
C ALA A 13 6.41 48.93 0.79
N ALA A 14 5.48 48.52 -0.09
CA ALA A 14 5.59 47.76 -1.35
C ALA A 14 6.92 47.04 -1.76
N GLY A 15 6.83 45.70 -1.86
CA GLY A 15 6.59 45.00 -3.14
C GLY A 15 7.73 44.83 -4.17
N LYS A 16 8.08 43.57 -4.48
CA LYS A 16 8.49 43.05 -5.81
C LYS A 16 8.52 41.51 -5.86
N THR A 17 7.96 40.94 -6.93
CA THR A 17 8.10 39.54 -7.40
C THR A 17 8.98 39.53 -8.67
N PRO A 18 9.30 38.40 -9.37
CA PRO A 18 9.18 36.96 -9.07
C PRO A 18 10.45 36.09 -9.35
N ALA A 19 10.48 34.84 -8.78
CA ALA A 19 10.99 33.57 -9.37
C ALA A 19 12.43 33.42 -9.97
N PRO A 20 12.88 32.20 -10.35
CA PRO A 20 12.97 30.96 -9.57
C PRO A 20 14.38 30.30 -9.63
N ASN A 21 14.72 29.36 -8.73
CA ASN A 21 15.57 28.22 -9.14
C ASN A 21 15.53 26.99 -8.20
N THR A 22 15.81 25.82 -8.79
CA THR A 22 15.74 24.48 -8.17
C THR A 22 17.01 24.10 -7.40
N ALA A 23 16.89 23.35 -6.30
CA ALA A 23 17.87 22.31 -5.91
C ALA A 23 17.34 21.38 -4.80
N ASN A 24 17.39 20.07 -5.06
CA ASN A 24 17.06 18.99 -4.12
C ASN A 24 18.18 18.75 -3.09
N LYS A 25 17.88 18.74 -1.78
CA LYS A 25 18.74 18.14 -0.74
C LYS A 25 17.90 17.48 0.36
N GLY A 26 18.06 16.18 0.54
CA GLY A 26 17.38 15.40 1.58
C GLY A 26 17.84 15.77 2.99
N GLY A 27 16.89 15.95 3.90
CA GLY A 27 17.15 16.23 5.31
C GLY A 27 17.59 14.98 6.08
N LYS A 28 18.71 15.10 6.81
CA LYS A 28 19.05 14.21 7.93
C LYS A 28 18.74 14.90 9.26
N PRO A 29 17.68 14.53 9.98
CA PRO A 29 17.54 14.83 11.40
C PRO A 29 18.15 13.67 12.21
N ARG A 30 19.23 13.95 12.98
CA ARG A 30 19.79 13.13 14.10
C ARG A 30 21.11 13.66 14.68
N GLN A 31 21.91 14.40 13.90
CA GLN A 31 23.27 14.80 14.31
C GLN A 31 23.37 16.02 15.26
N GLN A 32 22.29 16.77 15.48
CA GLN A 32 22.29 17.88 16.43
C GLN A 32 22.01 17.41 17.86
N ASP A 33 21.08 16.46 18.02
CA ASP A 33 20.74 15.88 19.33
C ASP A 33 21.90 15.03 19.89
N GLU A 34 22.54 14.21 19.04
CA GLU A 34 23.77 13.47 19.41
C GLU A 34 24.89 14.39 19.92
N LYS A 35 25.03 15.59 19.34
CA LYS A 35 26.05 16.56 19.78
C LYS A 35 25.72 17.20 21.12
N ALA A 36 24.45 17.53 21.38
CA ALA A 36 24.02 18.12 22.65
C ALA A 36 24.17 17.12 23.82
N ILE A 37 23.88 15.83 23.57
CA ILE A 37 24.10 14.75 24.53
C ILE A 37 25.61 14.57 24.81
N ASP A 38 26.45 14.51 23.77
CA ASP A 38 27.90 14.36 23.93
C ASP A 38 28.55 15.56 24.65
N GLU A 39 28.09 16.80 24.42
CA GLU A 39 28.55 17.99 25.17
C GLU A 39 28.14 17.96 26.65
N THR A 40 26.94 17.46 26.95
CA THR A 40 26.42 17.37 28.34
C THR A 40 27.14 16.26 29.11
N VAL A 41 27.39 15.11 28.47
CA VAL A 41 28.23 14.03 29.01
C VAL A 41 29.65 14.54 29.27
N LYS A 42 30.27 15.24 28.30
CA LYS A 42 31.60 15.86 28.48
C LYS A 42 31.65 16.80 29.68
N LYS A 43 30.66 17.70 29.86
CA LYS A 43 30.59 18.60 31.03
C LYS A 43 30.44 17.85 32.36
N PHE A 44 29.62 16.80 32.42
CA PHE A 44 29.35 16.10 33.68
C PHE A 44 30.54 15.23 34.13
N THR A 45 31.12 14.45 33.20
CA THR A 45 32.36 13.71 33.45
C THR A 45 33.49 14.65 33.86
N TYR A 46 33.65 15.81 33.19
CA TYR A 46 34.64 16.83 33.55
C TYR A 46 34.47 17.36 34.99
N ILE A 47 33.25 17.69 35.42
CA ILE A 47 33.01 18.27 36.77
C ILE A 47 33.30 17.25 37.88
N LEU A 48 32.91 15.99 37.70
CA LEU A 48 33.23 14.93 38.68
C LEU A 48 34.71 14.58 38.67
N PHE A 49 35.32 14.41 37.49
CA PHE A 49 36.73 14.09 37.32
C PHE A 49 37.65 15.17 37.93
N VAL A 50 37.37 16.46 37.67
CA VAL A 50 38.13 17.57 38.27
C VAL A 50 37.96 17.62 39.80
N LYS A 51 36.77 17.32 40.34
CA LYS A 51 36.57 17.19 41.79
C LYS A 51 37.31 15.98 42.40
N LYS A 52 37.36 14.84 41.70
CA LYS A 52 38.06 13.59 42.09
C LYS A 52 39.59 13.80 42.11
N MET A 53 40.13 14.50 41.11
CA MET A 53 41.54 14.95 41.05
C MET A 53 41.88 15.95 42.18
N ASN A 54 41.12 17.04 42.32
CA ASN A 54 41.41 18.10 43.30
C ASN A 54 41.30 17.63 44.77
N LYS A 55 40.49 16.61 45.07
CA LYS A 55 40.43 15.99 46.42
C LYS A 55 41.60 15.07 46.74
N ARG A 56 42.39 14.63 45.75
CA ARG A 56 43.55 13.73 45.97
C ARG A 56 44.88 14.47 46.03
N THR A 57 44.96 15.69 45.49
CA THR A 57 46.11 16.58 45.69
C THR A 57 46.27 17.12 47.12
N SER A 58 45.27 16.96 48.01
CA SER A 58 45.31 17.48 49.39
C SER A 58 45.79 16.47 50.45
N PHE A 59 46.20 15.26 50.09
CA PHE A 59 46.69 14.24 51.04
C PHE A 59 48.23 14.16 51.17
N ALA A 60 48.96 15.07 50.52
CA ALA A 60 50.43 15.12 50.53
C ALA A 60 50.99 16.37 51.29
N SER A 61 50.26 16.88 52.28
CA SER A 61 50.71 18.01 53.11
C SER A 61 50.14 17.92 54.54
N GLY A 62 50.83 17.22 55.45
CA GLY A 62 50.28 17.01 56.79
C GLY A 62 51.08 16.15 57.77
N ILE A 63 52.43 16.23 57.79
CA ILE A 63 53.23 15.70 58.91
C ILE A 63 54.24 16.76 59.34
N SER A 64 54.08 17.28 60.56
CA SER A 64 55.00 18.23 61.19
C SER A 64 55.82 17.53 62.27
N ILE A 65 57.13 17.41 62.06
CA ILE A 65 58.09 17.04 63.11
C ILE A 65 58.95 18.28 63.39
N LYS A 66 58.98 18.73 64.64
CA LYS A 66 59.87 19.81 65.09
C LYS A 66 61.22 19.24 65.53
N VAL A 67 62.31 19.77 65.01
CA VAL A 67 63.65 19.68 65.61
C VAL A 67 64.30 21.07 65.54
N GLY A 68 65.05 21.45 66.57
CA GLY A 68 65.73 22.75 66.68
C GLY A 68 67.03 22.83 65.85
N PRO A 69 67.68 24.00 65.83
CA PRO A 69 68.87 24.22 65.01
C PRO A 69 70.14 23.71 65.69
N ASP A 70 70.93 22.93 64.96
CA ASP A 70 72.40 22.95 65.04
C ASP A 70 72.98 22.37 63.74
N VAL A 71 74.20 22.80 63.42
CA VAL A 71 74.97 22.63 62.17
C VAL A 71 76.42 22.33 62.61
N PRO A 72 77.28 21.52 61.94
CA PRO A 72 77.32 21.25 60.49
C PRO A 72 77.66 19.79 60.03
N LEU A 73 77.75 19.64 58.70
CA LEU A 73 78.62 18.71 57.93
C LEU A 73 78.33 17.19 58.02
N GLU A 74 77.71 16.65 56.96
CA GLU A 74 78.43 15.74 56.04
C GLU A 74 77.73 15.64 54.67
N SER A 75 78.48 15.29 53.63
CA SER A 75 78.04 15.40 52.23
C SER A 75 77.11 14.27 51.81
N THR A 76 75.83 14.58 51.60
CA THR A 76 74.96 13.79 50.71
C THR A 76 74.30 14.71 49.69
N HIS A 77 74.58 14.47 48.40
CA HIS A 77 73.89 15.14 47.30
C HIS A 77 72.47 14.57 47.16
N THR A 78 71.56 14.98 48.03
CA THR A 78 70.12 14.80 47.80
C THR A 78 69.69 15.73 46.68
N PHE A 79 69.53 15.19 45.46
CA PHE A 79 68.89 15.90 44.36
C PHE A 79 67.48 16.31 44.80
N GLU A 80 67.17 17.61 44.76
CA GLU A 80 65.78 18.07 44.83
C GLU A 80 65.00 17.45 43.66
N PRO A 81 63.79 16.91 43.89
CA PRO A 81 63.01 16.29 42.82
C PRO A 81 62.63 17.34 41.77
N LEU A 82 63.27 17.25 40.60
CA LEU A 82 63.09 18.17 39.48
C LEU A 82 61.60 18.42 39.20
N LYS A 83 61.18 19.69 39.35
CA LYS A 83 59.87 20.18 38.91
C LYS A 83 59.88 20.34 37.38
N LEU A 84 59.91 19.21 36.69
CA LEU A 84 59.65 19.09 35.26
C LEU A 84 58.25 19.63 34.94
N ASP A 85 58.22 20.89 34.49
CA ASP A 85 57.02 21.62 34.06
C ASP A 85 56.89 21.49 32.54
N VAL A 86 56.07 20.52 32.09
CA VAL A 86 55.96 20.14 30.68
C VAL A 86 55.02 21.09 29.95
N LYS A 87 55.54 22.24 29.54
CA LYS A 87 54.75 23.37 28.98
C LYS A 87 54.21 23.17 27.56
N GLY A 88 54.69 22.17 26.82
CA GLY A 88 54.33 21.93 25.41
C GLY A 88 53.93 20.49 25.13
N ALA A 89 52.89 20.28 24.32
CA ALA A 89 52.39 18.96 23.95
C ALA A 89 53.45 18.09 23.26
N GLN A 90 54.25 18.68 22.36
CA GLN A 90 55.34 17.97 21.68
C GLN A 90 56.45 17.52 22.65
N THR A 91 56.78 18.34 23.66
CA THR A 91 57.68 17.95 24.75
C THR A 91 57.11 16.79 25.54
N ALA A 92 55.81 16.82 25.86
CA ALA A 92 55.14 15.74 26.57
C ALA A 92 55.14 14.41 25.78
N VAL A 93 54.95 14.45 24.46
CA VAL A 93 55.06 13.26 23.60
C VAL A 93 56.48 12.70 23.59
N VAL A 94 57.52 13.54 23.57
CA VAL A 94 58.92 13.06 23.70
C VAL A 94 59.17 12.45 25.08
N CYS A 95 58.63 13.03 26.15
CA CYS A 95 58.75 12.50 27.52
C CYS A 95 58.12 11.11 27.70
N LEU A 96 57.21 10.66 26.82
CA LEU A 96 56.67 9.29 26.83
C LEU A 96 57.72 8.21 26.54
N ARG A 97 58.92 8.59 26.07
CA ARG A 97 60.05 7.67 25.85
C ARG A 97 61.05 7.63 27.02
N SER A 98 60.71 8.27 28.15
CA SER A 98 61.52 8.23 29.37
C SER A 98 61.49 6.85 30.02
N THR A 99 62.56 6.48 30.72
CA THR A 99 62.60 5.31 31.61
C THR A 99 62.20 5.66 33.06
N GLU A 100 61.88 6.92 33.35
CA GLU A 100 61.49 7.36 34.70
C GLU A 100 59.96 7.46 34.85
N ASP A 101 59.40 6.64 35.72
CA ASP A 101 57.96 6.61 36.05
C ASP A 101 57.38 8.00 36.35
N ASN A 102 58.08 8.81 37.15
CA ASN A 102 57.63 10.17 37.51
C ASN A 102 57.52 11.11 36.30
N VAL A 103 58.35 10.91 35.27
CA VAL A 103 58.30 11.67 34.02
C VAL A 103 57.15 11.18 33.16
N LEU A 104 56.96 9.85 33.05
CA LEU A 104 55.85 9.24 32.32
C LEU A 104 54.49 9.63 32.88
N ILE A 105 54.32 9.59 34.22
CA ILE A 105 53.09 10.00 34.93
C ILE A 105 52.73 11.45 34.59
N ARG A 106 53.68 12.39 34.74
CA ARG A 106 53.48 13.82 34.44
C ARG A 106 53.25 14.08 32.95
N ALA A 107 53.92 13.34 32.06
CA ALA A 107 53.72 13.44 30.62
C ALA A 107 52.28 13.04 30.26
N CYS A 108 51.80 11.89 30.74
CA CYS A 108 50.43 11.45 30.54
C CYS A 108 49.39 12.43 31.11
N ASP A 109 49.58 12.97 32.32
CA ASP A 109 48.68 13.96 32.90
C ASP A 109 48.58 15.25 32.05
N SER A 110 49.72 15.73 31.54
CA SER A 110 49.76 16.90 30.64
C SER A 110 49.12 16.62 29.28
N LEU A 111 49.35 15.41 28.72
CA LEU A 111 48.74 15.00 27.46
C LEU A 111 47.23 14.82 27.57
N PHE A 112 46.73 14.27 28.68
CA PHE A 112 45.29 14.18 28.93
C PHE A 112 44.64 15.57 28.94
N LYS A 113 45.19 16.50 29.74
CA LYS A 113 44.73 17.90 29.82
C LYS A 113 44.86 18.67 28.50
N PHE A 114 45.71 18.21 27.58
CA PHE A 114 45.81 18.76 26.23
C PHE A 114 44.75 18.15 25.29
N ALA A 115 44.61 16.82 25.28
CA ALA A 115 43.66 16.06 24.46
C ALA A 115 42.19 16.37 24.78
N ASP A 116 41.87 16.64 26.04
CA ASP A 116 40.51 16.94 26.51
C ASP A 116 39.96 18.24 25.90
N LYS A 117 40.81 19.27 25.76
CA LYS A 117 40.41 20.62 25.33
C LYS A 117 39.79 20.71 23.94
N SER A 118 40.19 19.86 22.99
CA SER A 118 39.65 19.88 21.63
C SER A 118 39.90 18.56 20.89
N ASP A 119 39.11 18.30 19.86
CA ASP A 119 39.32 17.14 18.99
C ASP A 119 40.52 17.33 18.04
N GLY A 120 40.83 18.58 17.67
CA GLY A 120 42.07 18.91 16.95
C GLY A 120 43.33 18.61 17.76
N ASN A 121 43.30 18.81 19.08
CA ASN A 121 44.41 18.44 19.96
C ASN A 121 44.61 16.92 20.00
N LYS A 122 43.53 16.12 20.00
CA LYS A 122 43.61 14.65 19.91
C LYS A 122 44.30 14.22 18.62
N LEU A 123 43.88 14.80 17.49
CA LEU A 123 44.48 14.53 16.18
C LEU A 123 45.95 14.94 16.14
N MET A 124 46.31 16.12 16.66
CA MET A 124 47.70 16.57 16.74
C MET A 124 48.59 15.63 17.58
N LEU A 125 48.08 15.09 18.70
CA LEU A 125 48.83 14.08 19.47
C LEU A 125 49.02 12.78 18.68
N HIS A 126 48.03 12.36 17.91
CA HIS A 126 48.12 11.20 17.03
C HIS A 126 49.15 11.41 15.91
N GLU A 127 49.12 12.56 15.23
CA GLU A 127 50.09 12.95 14.19
C GLU A 127 51.54 13.04 14.71
N MET A 128 51.72 13.40 15.99
CA MET A 128 53.03 13.36 16.67
C MET A 128 53.49 11.95 17.09
N GLY A 129 52.74 10.89 16.78
CA GLY A 129 53.09 9.51 17.12
C GLY A 129 52.87 9.13 18.59
N ALA A 130 52.05 9.90 19.32
CA ALA A 130 51.77 9.59 20.73
C ALA A 130 50.97 8.29 20.90
N THR A 131 50.07 7.97 19.95
CA THR A 131 49.13 6.84 20.06
C THR A 131 49.83 5.50 20.25
N ASP A 132 50.85 5.20 19.44
CA ASP A 132 51.57 3.92 19.52
C ASP A 132 52.42 3.83 20.79
N THR A 133 53.08 4.94 21.15
CA THR A 133 53.89 5.03 22.38
C THR A 133 53.02 4.85 23.63
N LEU A 134 51.83 5.46 23.66
CA LEU A 134 50.85 5.30 24.75
C LEU A 134 50.33 3.86 24.84
N PHE A 135 50.13 3.17 23.71
CA PHE A 135 49.75 1.76 23.71
C PHE A 135 50.85 0.85 24.29
N THR A 136 52.13 1.12 24.00
CA THR A 136 53.23 0.43 24.69
C THR A 136 53.18 0.66 26.20
N LEU A 137 52.90 1.90 26.64
CA LEU A 137 52.82 2.26 28.05
C LEU A 137 51.57 1.69 28.78
N THR A 138 50.53 1.20 28.09
CA THR A 138 49.46 0.45 28.77
C THR A 138 49.89 -0.97 29.20
N HIS A 139 51.09 -1.42 28.82
CA HIS A 139 51.70 -2.68 29.28
C HIS A 139 52.75 -2.45 30.39
N HIS A 140 52.89 -1.23 30.90
CA HIS A 140 53.94 -0.86 31.85
C HIS A 140 53.75 -1.51 33.23
N GLU A 141 54.84 -1.97 33.86
CA GLU A 141 54.82 -2.68 35.15
C GLU A 141 54.30 -1.80 36.30
N ASN A 142 54.66 -0.50 36.32
CA ASN A 142 54.10 0.45 37.29
C ASN A 142 52.60 0.71 36.99
N PRO A 143 51.67 0.38 37.91
CA PRO A 143 50.23 0.50 37.68
C PRO A 143 49.77 1.96 37.51
N THR A 144 50.48 2.92 38.11
CA THR A 144 50.16 4.36 37.96
C THR A 144 50.52 4.85 36.54
N VAL A 145 51.63 4.39 35.97
CA VAL A 145 52.02 4.67 34.58
C VAL A 145 51.02 4.02 33.62
N GLN A 146 50.72 2.72 33.81
CA GLN A 146 49.74 1.98 33.02
C GLN A 146 48.37 2.67 33.02
N ARG A 147 47.84 3.00 34.20
CA ARG A 147 46.55 3.69 34.36
C ARG A 147 46.55 5.05 33.64
N ASN A 148 47.58 5.86 33.84
CA ASN A 148 47.68 7.19 33.22
C ASN A 148 47.86 7.10 31.69
N ALA A 149 48.58 6.11 31.18
CA ALA A 149 48.66 5.84 29.74
C ALA A 149 47.29 5.42 29.17
N THR A 150 46.60 4.49 29.84
CA THR A 150 45.27 3.99 29.48
C THR A 150 44.23 5.14 29.46
N MET A 151 44.32 6.07 30.40
CA MET A 151 43.51 7.30 30.45
C MET A 151 43.69 8.18 29.19
N VAL A 152 44.94 8.47 28.79
CA VAL A 152 45.21 9.25 27.56
C VAL A 152 44.79 8.46 26.32
N PHE A 153 45.03 7.15 26.30
CA PHE A 153 44.65 6.27 25.20
C PHE A 153 43.11 6.24 24.99
N GLY A 154 42.35 6.19 26.09
CA GLY A 154 40.90 6.26 26.12
C GLY A 154 40.33 7.56 25.53
N ILE A 155 40.85 8.72 25.95
CA ILE A 155 40.36 10.01 25.43
C ILE A 155 40.73 10.25 23.94
N LEU A 156 41.85 9.66 23.47
CA LEU A 156 42.19 9.68 22.04
C LEU A 156 41.22 8.83 21.19
N ALA A 157 40.70 7.72 21.71
CA ALA A 157 39.72 6.88 21.01
C ALA A 157 38.37 7.57 20.73
N ALA A 158 38.08 8.71 21.38
CA ALA A 158 36.93 9.55 21.03
C ALA A 158 37.00 10.06 19.57
N HIS A 159 38.20 10.29 19.01
CA HIS A 159 38.37 10.81 17.65
C HIS A 159 38.20 9.72 16.57
N PRO A 160 37.33 9.91 15.55
CA PRO A 160 37.07 8.88 14.54
C PRO A 160 38.30 8.38 13.78
N ASP A 161 39.21 9.27 13.37
CA ASP A 161 40.41 8.85 12.61
C ASP A 161 41.42 8.11 13.48
N ILE A 162 41.48 8.42 14.78
CA ILE A 162 42.33 7.67 15.71
C ILE A 162 41.78 6.26 15.87
N ARG A 163 40.46 6.06 15.96
CA ARG A 163 39.87 4.70 15.96
C ARG A 163 40.21 3.89 14.71
N ARG A 164 40.35 4.52 13.54
CA ARG A 164 40.79 3.86 12.30
C ARG A 164 42.24 3.38 12.39
N HIS A 165 43.12 4.12 13.08
CA HIS A 165 44.48 3.70 13.39
C HIS A 165 44.48 2.57 14.43
N LEU A 166 43.81 2.76 15.57
CA LEU A 166 43.74 1.80 16.69
C LEU A 166 43.33 0.38 16.26
N ARG A 167 42.38 0.25 15.33
CA ARG A 167 41.96 -1.05 14.76
C ARG A 167 43.06 -1.81 14.02
N LYS A 168 44.19 -1.18 13.67
CA LYS A 168 45.34 -1.81 13.00
C LYS A 168 46.41 -2.31 13.98
N ILE A 169 46.38 -1.89 15.24
CA ILE A 169 47.47 -2.07 16.23
C ILE A 169 47.23 -3.33 17.10
N ASP A 170 46.20 -4.12 16.80
CA ASP A 170 45.71 -5.25 17.61
C ASP A 170 45.62 -4.95 19.12
N CYS A 171 45.17 -3.73 19.45
CA CYS A 171 45.09 -3.27 20.84
C CYS A 171 43.87 -3.81 21.60
N ILE A 172 42.91 -4.41 20.89
CA ILE A 172 41.62 -4.85 21.47
C ILE A 172 41.78 -5.96 22.51
N PRO A 173 42.55 -7.04 22.29
CA PRO A 173 42.74 -8.10 23.30
C PRO A 173 43.34 -7.55 24.61
N HIS A 174 44.39 -6.74 24.53
CA HIS A 174 45.03 -6.14 25.72
C HIS A 174 44.09 -5.20 26.48
N MET A 175 43.36 -4.35 25.76
CA MET A 175 42.39 -3.44 26.37
C MET A 175 41.22 -4.18 27.03
N ILE A 176 40.92 -5.42 26.63
CA ILE A 176 39.96 -6.31 27.32
C ILE A 176 40.60 -7.00 28.52
N SER A 177 41.87 -7.45 28.46
CA SER A 177 42.54 -8.03 29.65
C SER A 177 42.72 -7.02 30.78
N LEU A 178 42.89 -5.73 30.46
CA LEU A 178 42.85 -4.64 31.45
C LEU A 178 41.50 -4.50 32.19
N LEU A 179 40.45 -5.22 31.77
CA LEU A 179 39.16 -5.34 32.46
C LEU A 179 39.07 -6.53 33.43
N SER A 180 40.19 -7.17 33.76
CA SER A 180 40.21 -8.25 34.76
C SER A 180 39.88 -7.73 36.17
N SER A 181 39.59 -8.64 37.11
CA SER A 181 39.44 -8.30 38.53
C SER A 181 40.77 -8.06 39.25
N GLU A 182 41.91 -8.20 38.57
CA GLU A 182 43.25 -8.09 39.14
C GLU A 182 43.82 -6.66 39.04
N HIS A 183 43.26 -5.83 38.15
CA HIS A 183 43.71 -4.45 37.94
C HIS A 183 42.97 -3.44 38.84
N GLU A 184 43.61 -2.28 39.08
CA GLU A 184 42.99 -1.17 39.82
C GLU A 184 41.64 -0.77 39.22
N GLN A 185 40.67 -0.45 40.10
CA GLN A 185 39.33 0.01 39.72
C GLN A 185 39.36 1.21 38.73
N LEU A 186 40.36 2.10 38.83
CA LEU A 186 40.56 3.21 37.89
C LEU A 186 41.12 2.78 36.52
N THR A 187 41.91 1.72 36.46
CA THR A 187 42.37 1.17 35.16
C THR A 187 41.19 0.56 34.41
N ASN A 188 40.29 -0.12 35.13
CA ASN A 188 39.00 -0.57 34.59
C ASN A 188 38.17 0.61 34.04
N GLU A 189 38.06 1.73 34.78
CA GLU A 189 37.34 2.95 34.35
C GLU A 189 37.80 3.41 32.95
N PHE A 190 39.12 3.58 32.76
CA PHE A 190 39.67 4.08 31.49
C PHE A 190 39.66 3.04 30.36
N ALA A 191 39.85 1.76 30.68
CA ALA A 191 39.77 0.69 29.68
C ALA A 191 38.33 0.52 29.14
N VAL A 192 37.30 0.61 29.99
CA VAL A 192 35.91 0.63 29.52
C VAL A 192 35.58 1.93 28.80
N TYR A 193 36.07 3.09 29.25
CA TYR A 193 35.89 4.37 28.56
C TYR A 193 36.44 4.35 27.12
N TRP A 194 37.62 3.75 26.92
CA TRP A 194 38.19 3.47 25.60
C TRP A 194 37.27 2.55 24.77
N LEU A 195 36.86 1.43 25.37
CA LEU A 195 36.05 0.40 24.73
C LEU A 195 34.70 0.97 24.26
N ARG A 196 34.08 1.85 25.06
CA ARG A 196 32.82 2.56 24.72
C ARG A 196 32.91 3.25 23.36
N TYR A 197 34.00 3.96 23.08
CA TYR A 197 34.17 4.63 21.79
C TYR A 197 34.49 3.65 20.67
N MET A 198 35.35 2.66 20.92
CA MET A 198 35.72 1.64 19.93
C MET A 198 34.53 0.79 19.47
N CYS A 199 33.62 0.47 20.38
CA CYS A 199 32.33 -0.18 20.11
C CYS A 199 31.33 0.70 19.34
N SER A 200 31.70 1.89 18.87
CA SER A 200 30.88 2.63 17.89
C SER A 200 31.03 2.10 16.47
N ASP A 201 32.10 1.35 16.17
CA ASP A 201 32.39 0.75 14.86
C ASP A 201 32.01 -0.74 14.83
N TYR A 202 31.30 -1.19 13.78
CA TYR A 202 30.76 -2.57 13.68
C TYR A 202 31.85 -3.66 13.72
N SER A 203 33.00 -3.45 13.07
CA SER A 203 34.11 -4.42 13.11
C SER A 203 34.60 -4.68 14.53
N THR A 204 34.65 -3.64 15.36
CA THR A 204 35.07 -3.75 16.76
C THR A 204 34.07 -4.58 17.56
N LYS A 205 32.75 -4.35 17.38
CA LYS A 205 31.69 -5.09 18.10
C LYS A 205 31.85 -6.61 17.93
N SER A 206 32.07 -7.07 16.70
CA SER A 206 32.31 -8.49 16.41
C SER A 206 33.56 -9.03 17.10
N GLN A 207 34.69 -8.31 17.04
CA GLN A 207 35.95 -8.75 17.67
C GLN A 207 35.87 -8.78 19.21
N VAL A 208 35.25 -7.77 19.84
CA VAL A 208 35.12 -7.74 21.31
C VAL A 208 34.15 -8.82 21.83
N LEU A 209 33.12 -9.15 21.04
CA LEU A 209 32.22 -10.27 21.34
C LEU A 209 32.94 -11.62 21.27
N SER A 210 33.80 -11.86 20.27
CA SER A 210 34.61 -13.10 20.21
C SER A 210 35.63 -13.23 21.35
N LEU A 211 35.93 -12.12 22.04
CA LEU A 211 36.83 -12.05 23.19
C LEU A 211 36.05 -12.02 24.53
N ASN A 212 34.78 -12.44 24.55
CA ASN A 212 33.93 -12.59 25.73
C ASN A 212 33.76 -11.32 26.58
N VAL A 213 33.88 -10.12 25.98
CA VAL A 213 33.89 -8.83 26.71
C VAL A 213 32.65 -8.56 27.56
N LEU A 214 31.51 -9.20 27.25
CA LEU A 214 30.27 -9.03 28.01
C LEU A 214 30.42 -9.51 29.47
N GLN A 215 31.21 -10.55 29.74
CA GLN A 215 31.37 -11.08 31.10
C GLN A 215 32.05 -10.08 32.07
N PRO A 216 33.22 -9.46 31.76
CA PRO A 216 33.77 -8.41 32.61
C PRO A 216 32.88 -7.15 32.65
N LEU A 217 32.19 -6.78 31.56
CA LEU A 217 31.26 -5.64 31.58
C LEU A 217 30.07 -5.88 32.53
N ILE A 218 29.46 -7.07 32.54
CA ILE A 218 28.36 -7.44 33.45
C ILE A 218 28.82 -7.46 34.91
N ARG A 219 30.09 -7.77 35.18
CA ARG A 219 30.68 -7.59 36.53
C ARG A 219 30.80 -6.10 36.88
N LEU A 220 31.37 -5.28 35.99
CA LEU A 220 31.68 -3.88 36.23
C LEU A 220 30.45 -2.97 36.42
N ILE A 221 29.27 -3.33 35.90
CA ILE A 221 28.02 -2.59 36.18
C ILE A 221 27.49 -2.73 37.61
N ASN A 222 28.07 -3.64 38.42
CA ASN A 222 27.74 -3.79 39.84
C ASN A 222 28.73 -3.06 40.78
N GLU A 223 29.79 -2.45 40.24
CA GLU A 223 30.76 -1.64 40.99
C GLU A 223 30.10 -0.44 41.69
N THR A 224 30.77 0.16 42.68
CA THR A 224 30.24 1.35 43.36
C THR A 224 30.42 2.65 42.57
N ASP A 225 31.40 2.70 41.65
CA ASP A 225 31.78 3.92 40.93
C ASP A 225 30.80 4.25 39.76
N PRO A 226 30.15 5.43 39.76
CA PRO A 226 29.19 5.80 38.71
C PRO A 226 29.79 5.90 37.31
N ASP A 227 31.06 6.31 37.18
CA ASP A 227 31.71 6.47 35.87
C ASP A 227 31.99 5.09 35.25
N ILE A 228 32.39 4.10 36.08
CA ILE A 228 32.57 2.70 35.65
C ILE A 228 31.24 2.09 35.24
N LYS A 229 30.18 2.26 36.04
CA LYS A 229 28.83 1.80 35.70
C LYS A 229 28.35 2.38 34.37
N PHE A 230 28.42 3.70 34.24
CA PHE A 230 27.92 4.41 33.06
C PHE A 230 28.69 4.01 31.80
N ASN A 231 30.02 3.94 31.85
CA ASN A 231 30.82 3.51 30.71
C ASN A 231 30.58 2.03 30.37
N SER A 232 30.38 1.16 31.37
CA SER A 232 30.11 -0.28 31.15
C SER A 232 28.73 -0.50 30.53
N LEU A 233 27.68 0.12 31.08
CA LEU A 233 26.33 0.11 30.51
C LEU A 233 26.31 0.72 29.11
N SER A 234 26.98 1.85 28.88
CA SER A 234 27.06 2.50 27.55
C SER A 234 27.79 1.65 26.51
N THR A 235 28.71 0.79 26.96
CA THR A 235 29.41 -0.17 26.10
C THR A 235 28.52 -1.36 25.77
N ILE A 236 27.81 -1.91 26.78
CA ILE A 236 26.79 -2.94 26.57
C ILE A 236 25.70 -2.44 25.61
N ASP A 237 25.16 -1.24 25.80
CA ASP A 237 24.16 -0.63 24.91
C ASP A 237 24.61 -0.62 23.44
N ARG A 238 25.83 -0.17 23.18
CA ARG A 238 26.42 -0.17 21.82
C ARG A 238 26.57 -1.57 21.25
N ILE A 239 26.96 -2.54 22.08
CA ILE A 239 27.13 -3.93 21.66
C ILE A 239 25.76 -4.59 21.37
N LEU A 240 24.70 -4.24 22.11
CA LEU A 240 23.32 -4.73 21.92
C LEU A 240 22.66 -4.31 20.58
N ASP A 241 23.28 -3.42 19.81
CA ASP A 241 22.88 -3.22 18.41
C ASP A 241 23.04 -4.52 17.58
N ASP A 242 24.01 -5.38 17.95
CA ASP A 242 24.14 -6.73 17.41
C ASP A 242 23.09 -7.66 18.03
N ILE A 243 22.42 -8.47 17.20
CA ILE A 243 21.39 -9.39 17.63
C ILE A 243 21.99 -10.53 18.46
N HIS A 244 23.19 -11.01 18.11
CA HIS A 244 23.84 -12.13 18.78
C HIS A 244 24.24 -11.78 20.23
N ALA A 245 24.61 -10.51 20.46
CA ALA A 245 24.91 -9.99 21.79
C ALA A 245 23.69 -10.05 22.73
N ARG A 246 22.47 -9.92 22.22
CA ARG A 246 21.24 -9.95 23.04
C ARG A 246 21.00 -11.32 23.66
N SER A 247 21.36 -12.39 22.95
CA SER A 247 21.33 -13.76 23.47
C SER A 247 22.48 -14.02 24.45
N LEU A 248 23.70 -13.54 24.15
CA LEU A 248 24.85 -13.68 25.06
C LEU A 248 24.63 -12.96 26.40
N VAL A 249 24.02 -11.76 26.41
CA VAL A 249 23.67 -11.06 27.66
C VAL A 249 22.65 -11.84 28.49
N ARG A 250 21.73 -12.58 27.86
CA ARG A 250 20.81 -13.50 28.56
C ARG A 250 21.56 -14.71 29.13
N GLU A 251 22.39 -15.37 28.33
CA GLU A 251 23.15 -16.55 28.71
C GLU A 251 24.14 -16.28 29.86
N LEU A 252 24.68 -15.06 29.94
CA LEU A 252 25.53 -14.58 31.03
C LEU A 252 24.75 -14.03 32.24
N ASN A 253 23.42 -14.21 32.29
CA ASN A 253 22.52 -13.66 33.31
C ASN A 253 22.65 -12.12 33.51
N GLY A 254 23.06 -11.38 32.48
CA GLY A 254 23.35 -9.95 32.55
C GLY A 254 22.12 -9.05 32.59
N ILE A 255 20.92 -9.57 32.27
CA ILE A 255 19.67 -8.78 32.23
C ILE A 255 19.31 -8.24 33.62
N GLU A 256 19.41 -9.05 34.68
CA GLU A 256 19.10 -8.62 36.04
C GLU A 256 20.10 -7.55 36.58
N PRO A 257 21.44 -7.72 36.46
CA PRO A 257 22.41 -6.65 36.72
C PRO A 257 22.13 -5.33 36.00
N ILE A 258 21.66 -5.37 34.75
CA ILE A 258 21.26 -4.17 34.01
C ILE A 258 20.03 -3.52 34.66
N LEU A 259 18.95 -4.28 34.91
CA LEU A 259 17.74 -3.79 35.60
C LEU A 259 18.03 -3.26 37.01
N ASN A 260 18.96 -3.88 37.74
CA ASN A 260 19.35 -3.47 39.09
C ASN A 260 19.95 -2.06 39.16
N ASN A 261 20.38 -1.49 38.03
CA ASN A 261 20.87 -0.12 37.93
C ASN A 261 19.76 0.92 37.61
N LEU A 262 18.50 0.50 37.44
CA LEU A 262 17.35 1.41 37.31
C LEU A 262 17.11 2.25 38.59
N LYS A 263 17.61 1.79 39.74
CA LYS A 263 17.59 2.51 41.03
C LYS A 263 18.69 3.59 41.18
N SER A 264 19.43 3.89 40.12
CA SER A 264 20.54 4.86 40.15
C SER A 264 20.03 6.29 40.26
N GLU A 265 20.60 7.06 41.18
CA GLU A 265 20.34 8.52 41.34
C GLU A 265 20.81 9.35 40.13
N TYR A 266 21.64 8.78 39.25
CA TYR A 266 22.16 9.44 38.03
C TYR A 266 21.25 9.16 36.82
N PRO A 267 20.58 10.18 36.24
CA PRO A 267 19.67 9.99 35.10
C PRO A 267 20.32 9.37 33.86
N GLN A 268 21.59 9.66 33.58
CA GLN A 268 22.30 9.10 32.43
C GLN A 268 22.48 7.58 32.54
N ILE A 269 22.58 7.05 33.78
CA ILE A 269 22.66 5.61 34.03
C ILE A 269 21.28 4.97 33.81
N THR A 270 20.21 5.54 34.35
CA THR A 270 18.85 4.99 34.21
C THR A 270 18.34 5.08 32.78
N GLU A 271 18.65 6.15 32.05
CA GLU A 271 18.44 6.27 30.60
C GLU A 271 19.15 5.14 29.83
N THR A 272 20.44 4.91 30.11
CA THR A 272 21.22 3.86 29.46
C THR A 272 20.67 2.46 29.79
N VAL A 273 20.18 2.24 31.01
CA VAL A 273 19.46 1.01 31.39
C VAL A 273 18.19 0.85 30.56
N CYS A 274 17.35 1.87 30.44
CA CYS A 274 16.15 1.82 29.62
C CYS A 274 16.47 1.50 28.15
N ASN A 275 17.51 2.11 27.58
CA ASN A 275 17.97 1.84 26.21
C ASN A 275 18.46 0.40 26.04
N CYS A 276 19.23 -0.14 27.00
CA CYS A 276 19.64 -1.55 27.01
C CYS A 276 18.43 -2.48 27.04
N ILE A 277 17.46 -2.23 27.94
CA ILE A 277 16.25 -3.05 28.07
C ILE A 277 15.37 -2.95 26.82
N GLN A 278 15.26 -1.77 26.20
CA GLN A 278 14.57 -1.62 24.91
C GLN A 278 15.21 -2.52 23.85
N LYS A 279 16.53 -2.50 23.68
CA LYS A 279 17.23 -3.35 22.70
C LYS A 279 17.08 -4.84 23.04
N LEU A 280 17.25 -5.23 24.31
CA LEU A 280 17.08 -6.61 24.78
C LEU A 280 15.67 -7.15 24.53
N ALA A 281 14.63 -6.38 24.85
CA ALA A 281 13.23 -6.76 24.71
C ALA A 281 12.75 -6.92 23.25
N THR A 282 13.61 -6.67 22.25
CA THR A 282 13.32 -7.07 20.86
C THR A 282 13.33 -8.59 20.68
N ASP A 283 14.14 -9.31 21.47
CA ASP A 283 14.19 -10.78 21.49
C ASP A 283 13.06 -11.33 22.40
N PRO A 284 12.15 -12.19 21.88
CA PRO A 284 11.10 -12.84 22.69
C PRO A 284 11.62 -13.58 23.92
N PHE A 285 12.74 -14.29 23.82
CA PHE A 285 13.30 -15.03 24.95
C PHE A 285 13.81 -14.09 26.05
N ASN A 286 14.27 -12.90 25.68
CA ASN A 286 14.67 -11.88 26.65
C ASN A 286 13.45 -11.25 27.32
N ARG A 287 12.31 -11.10 26.62
CA ARG A 287 11.06 -10.62 27.25
C ARG A 287 10.58 -11.58 28.34
N ALA A 288 10.61 -12.89 28.06
CA ALA A 288 10.30 -13.91 29.07
C ALA A 288 11.22 -13.77 30.30
N VAL A 289 12.54 -13.69 30.13
CA VAL A 289 13.47 -13.50 31.26
C VAL A 289 13.23 -12.18 32.01
N ILE A 290 12.98 -11.06 31.30
CA ILE A 290 12.67 -9.75 31.92
C ILE A 290 11.37 -9.82 32.74
N ARG A 291 10.37 -10.56 32.27
CA ARG A 291 9.12 -10.81 32.99
C ARG A 291 9.36 -11.65 34.24
N ASP A 292 10.06 -12.78 34.10
CA ASP A 292 10.23 -13.77 35.16
C ASP A 292 11.07 -13.22 36.34
N ILE A 293 11.96 -12.25 36.11
CA ILE A 293 12.69 -11.50 37.15
C ILE A 293 11.96 -10.25 37.68
N GLY A 294 10.66 -10.11 37.40
CA GLY A 294 9.82 -9.00 37.87
C GLY A 294 10.15 -7.64 37.24
N GLY A 295 10.82 -7.63 36.07
CA GLY A 295 11.30 -6.40 35.43
C GLY A 295 10.18 -5.43 35.03
N LEU A 296 9.00 -5.92 34.64
CA LEU A 296 7.88 -5.06 34.27
C LEU A 296 7.36 -4.24 35.45
N ASP A 297 7.11 -4.86 36.61
CA ASP A 297 6.65 -4.16 37.81
C ASP A 297 7.68 -3.11 38.25
N ARG A 298 8.98 -3.45 38.24
CA ARG A 298 10.08 -2.51 38.57
C ARG A 298 10.13 -1.29 37.63
N MET A 299 9.76 -1.47 36.36
CA MET A 299 9.70 -0.38 35.37
C MET A 299 8.43 0.47 35.49
N ILE A 300 7.30 -0.14 35.87
CA ILE A 300 6.04 0.54 36.17
C ILE A 300 6.17 1.35 37.49
N ASP A 301 6.84 0.80 38.50
CA ASP A 301 7.18 1.51 39.73
C ASP A 301 8.10 2.70 39.43
N PHE A 302 9.11 2.52 38.58
CA PHE A 302 10.06 3.58 38.21
C PHE A 302 9.40 4.78 37.52
N ILE A 303 8.43 4.57 36.61
CA ILE A 303 7.68 5.70 36.00
C ILE A 303 6.73 6.37 37.00
N GLY A 304 6.33 5.69 38.07
CA GLY A 304 5.57 6.30 39.17
C GLY A 304 6.37 7.26 40.05
N LEU A 305 7.70 7.33 39.89
CA LEU A 305 8.57 8.22 40.67
C LEU A 305 8.65 9.61 40.04
N ASP A 306 8.24 10.64 40.79
CA ASP A 306 8.27 12.04 40.35
C ASP A 306 9.69 12.54 40.01
N GLU A 307 10.71 11.98 40.65
CA GLU A 307 12.13 12.34 40.49
C GLU A 307 12.72 11.87 39.15
N THR A 308 12.08 10.93 38.46
CA THR A 308 12.62 10.25 37.27
C THR A 308 12.01 10.75 35.95
N LYS A 309 11.27 11.87 35.98
CA LYS A 309 10.49 12.43 34.86
C LYS A 309 11.27 12.56 33.54
N ASP A 310 12.54 12.95 33.60
CA ASP A 310 13.41 13.10 32.42
C ASP A 310 13.65 11.76 31.68
N VAL A 311 13.50 10.62 32.38
CA VAL A 311 13.79 9.27 31.88
C VAL A 311 12.50 8.47 31.59
N HIS A 312 11.33 8.95 32.00
CA HIS A 312 10.03 8.28 31.79
C HIS A 312 9.79 7.88 30.33
N VAL A 313 10.13 8.74 29.37
CA VAL A 313 9.99 8.45 27.93
C VAL A 313 10.85 7.26 27.49
N HIS A 314 12.09 7.16 28.00
CA HIS A 314 12.98 6.03 27.71
C HIS A 314 12.46 4.73 28.34
N CYS A 315 11.94 4.79 29.57
CA CYS A 315 11.31 3.64 30.23
C CYS A 315 10.06 3.15 29.47
N LEU A 316 9.18 4.07 29.06
CA LEU A 316 7.99 3.76 28.25
C LEU A 316 8.34 3.16 26.88
N ASN A 317 9.41 3.64 26.24
CA ASN A 317 9.91 3.09 24.98
C ASN A 317 10.45 1.66 25.11
N ALA A 318 10.97 1.29 26.29
CA ALA A 318 11.39 -0.07 26.62
C ALA A 318 10.18 -0.96 26.98
N LEU A 319 9.25 -0.45 27.80
CA LEU A 319 7.95 -1.09 28.07
C LEU A 319 7.18 -1.37 26.77
N ALA A 320 7.22 -0.48 25.77
CA ALA A 320 6.58 -0.69 24.47
C ALA A 320 7.01 -1.98 23.74
N ASN A 321 8.24 -2.46 23.96
CA ASN A 321 8.69 -3.76 23.43
C ASN A 321 8.22 -4.93 24.32
N LEU A 322 8.18 -4.74 25.65
CA LEU A 322 7.73 -5.77 26.59
C LEU A 322 6.22 -6.04 26.47
N LEU A 323 5.41 -4.99 26.31
CA LEU A 323 3.95 -5.05 26.17
C LEU A 323 3.48 -5.63 24.82
N GLU A 324 4.36 -5.79 23.83
CA GLU A 324 4.05 -6.61 22.64
C GLU A 324 3.87 -8.09 23.01
N ASP A 325 4.42 -8.54 24.13
CA ASP A 325 4.23 -9.91 24.61
C ASP A 325 2.92 -10.04 25.39
N THR A 326 2.12 -11.04 25.03
CA THR A 326 0.79 -11.22 25.62
C THR A 326 0.91 -11.71 27.06
N GLU A 327 1.81 -12.66 27.32
CA GLU A 327 2.06 -13.17 28.68
C GLU A 327 2.64 -12.09 29.62
N CYS A 328 3.35 -11.09 29.08
CA CYS A 328 3.80 -9.93 29.86
C CYS A 328 2.63 -9.00 30.21
N LEU A 329 1.71 -8.81 29.27
CA LEU A 329 0.53 -7.95 29.44
C LEU A 329 -0.48 -8.59 30.41
N ASP A 330 -0.73 -9.90 30.31
CA ASP A 330 -1.53 -10.70 31.24
C ASP A 330 -1.00 -10.56 32.68
N LEU A 331 0.32 -10.71 32.89
CA LEU A 331 0.94 -10.61 34.21
C LEU A 331 0.75 -9.22 34.84
N ILE A 332 0.97 -8.13 34.09
CA ILE A 332 0.76 -6.79 34.65
C ILE A 332 -0.72 -6.44 34.78
N GLN A 333 -1.62 -7.09 34.05
CA GLN A 333 -3.06 -6.99 34.31
C GLN A 333 -3.41 -7.67 35.64
N SER A 334 -2.97 -8.92 35.87
CA SER A 334 -3.25 -9.66 37.12
C SER A 334 -2.68 -8.97 38.35
N ASN A 335 -1.51 -8.35 38.23
CA ASN A 335 -0.83 -7.64 39.32
C ASN A 335 -1.28 -6.17 39.46
N GLY A 336 -2.23 -5.70 38.65
CA GLY A 336 -2.71 -4.30 38.66
C GLY A 336 -1.70 -3.26 38.13
N GLY A 337 -0.54 -3.69 37.64
CA GLY A 337 0.45 -2.84 36.97
C GLY A 337 -0.11 -2.13 35.73
N LEU A 338 -0.97 -2.79 34.95
CA LEU A 338 -1.62 -2.18 33.79
C LEU A 338 -2.56 -1.03 34.21
N LYS A 339 -3.34 -1.19 35.27
CA LYS A 339 -4.16 -0.11 35.84
C LYS A 339 -3.32 1.08 36.28
N ARG A 340 -2.18 0.83 36.95
CA ARG A 340 -1.23 1.87 37.36
C ARG A 340 -0.63 2.61 36.15
N LEU A 341 -0.26 1.88 35.09
CA LEU A 341 0.19 2.46 33.83
C LEU A 341 -0.89 3.33 33.18
N MET A 342 -2.13 2.85 33.07
CA MET A 342 -3.24 3.61 32.48
C MET A 342 -3.54 4.90 33.26
N GLN A 343 -3.55 4.83 34.60
CA GLN A 343 -3.74 5.99 35.45
C GLN A 343 -2.60 7.01 35.29
N PHE A 344 -1.34 6.55 35.32
CA PHE A 344 -0.17 7.41 35.09
C PHE A 344 -0.22 8.15 33.74
N VAL A 345 -0.77 7.53 32.69
CA VAL A 345 -0.96 8.18 31.38
C VAL A 345 -1.98 9.31 31.42
N GLN A 346 -3.04 9.18 32.23
CA GLN A 346 -4.05 10.23 32.40
C GLN A 346 -3.55 11.36 33.29
N ASP A 347 -2.87 11.03 34.39
CA ASP A 347 -2.42 11.97 35.41
C ASP A 347 -1.13 12.74 35.00
N SER A 348 -0.35 12.22 34.05
CA SER A 348 0.89 12.86 33.59
C SER A 348 0.65 14.18 32.85
N VAL A 349 1.16 15.27 33.43
CA VAL A 349 1.15 16.61 32.81
C VAL A 349 2.18 16.80 31.68
N VAL A 350 3.04 15.80 31.41
CA VAL A 350 4.13 15.91 30.43
C VAL A 350 3.71 15.32 29.09
N PRO A 351 3.52 16.12 28.01
CA PRO A 351 2.97 15.61 26.75
C PRO A 351 3.83 14.52 26.09
N ALA A 352 5.16 14.60 26.22
CA ALA A 352 6.07 13.60 25.69
C ALA A 352 5.86 12.20 26.34
N VAL A 353 5.53 12.17 27.63
CA VAL A 353 5.25 10.95 28.40
C VAL A 353 3.91 10.37 27.99
N GLN A 354 2.86 11.19 27.94
CA GLN A 354 1.53 10.78 27.45
C GLN A 354 1.61 10.21 26.01
N ALA A 355 2.32 10.89 25.11
CA ALA A 355 2.49 10.45 23.73
C ALA A 355 3.33 9.17 23.60
N ALA A 356 4.37 9.00 24.42
CA ALA A 356 5.18 7.78 24.44
C ALA A 356 4.37 6.57 24.93
N ALA A 357 3.58 6.73 25.98
CA ALA A 357 2.74 5.67 26.53
C ALA A 357 1.57 5.30 25.60
N ALA A 358 0.89 6.28 25.00
CA ALA A 358 -0.14 6.00 23.98
C ALA A 358 0.43 5.25 22.76
N LYS A 359 1.67 5.56 22.34
CA LYS A 359 2.39 4.79 21.30
C LYS A 359 2.74 3.37 21.76
N ALA A 360 3.13 3.17 23.02
CA ALA A 360 3.39 1.85 23.60
C ALA A 360 2.12 0.97 23.60
N ILE A 361 1.00 1.54 24.05
CA ILE A 361 -0.33 0.90 24.03
C ILE A 361 -0.74 0.59 22.59
N ALA A 362 -0.66 1.56 21.66
CA ALA A 362 -1.01 1.37 20.24
C ALA A 362 -0.21 0.24 19.57
N ARG A 363 1.05 0.06 19.98
CA ARG A 363 1.94 -0.98 19.46
C ARG A 363 1.58 -2.36 20.03
N ALA A 364 1.37 -2.46 21.33
CA ALA A 364 0.91 -3.67 21.99
C ALA A 364 -0.48 -4.12 21.48
N ALA A 365 -1.40 -3.18 21.27
CA ALA A 365 -2.76 -3.41 20.77
C ALA A 365 -2.84 -3.95 19.32
N ARG A 366 -1.71 -4.06 18.59
CA ARG A 366 -1.70 -4.71 17.28
C ARG A 366 -2.07 -6.20 17.34
N LYS A 367 -1.81 -6.86 18.48
CA LYS A 367 -2.25 -8.24 18.72
C LYS A 367 -3.72 -8.28 19.17
N PRO A 368 -4.59 -9.11 18.55
CA PRO A 368 -5.99 -9.22 18.94
C PRO A 368 -6.22 -9.60 20.42
N GLN A 369 -5.34 -10.42 21.00
CA GLN A 369 -5.38 -10.80 22.42
C GLN A 369 -5.15 -9.57 23.31
N ASN A 370 -4.09 -8.80 23.03
CA ASN A 370 -3.73 -7.61 23.79
C ASN A 370 -4.84 -6.54 23.74
N ARG A 371 -5.59 -6.44 22.62
CA ARG A 371 -6.77 -5.55 22.56
C ARG A 371 -7.83 -5.88 23.60
N LYS A 372 -8.07 -7.16 23.89
CA LYS A 372 -9.05 -7.56 24.92
C LYS A 372 -8.59 -7.14 26.32
N ILE A 373 -7.33 -7.38 26.64
CA ILE A 373 -6.71 -6.99 27.90
C ILE A 373 -6.78 -5.46 28.12
N PHE A 374 -6.52 -4.66 27.08
CA PHE A 374 -6.67 -3.21 27.14
C PHE A 374 -8.14 -2.77 27.30
N ALA A 375 -9.08 -3.43 26.61
CA ALA A 375 -10.52 -3.14 26.74
C ALA A 375 -11.06 -3.45 28.14
N GLU A 376 -10.56 -4.52 28.78
CA GLU A 376 -10.86 -4.89 30.18
C GLU A 376 -10.30 -3.88 31.21
N GLN A 377 -9.53 -2.88 30.77
CA GLN A 377 -8.98 -1.80 31.59
C GLN A 377 -9.42 -0.39 31.11
N ASP A 378 -10.53 -0.30 30.36
CA ASP A 378 -11.10 0.94 29.82
C ASP A 378 -10.09 1.78 28.99
N ALA A 379 -9.13 1.14 28.32
CA ALA A 379 -8.05 1.85 27.63
C ALA A 379 -8.57 2.77 26.51
N GLU A 380 -9.67 2.40 25.84
CA GLU A 380 -10.36 3.21 24.85
C GLU A 380 -10.77 4.57 25.45
N ARG A 381 -11.36 4.57 26.66
CA ARG A 381 -11.79 5.78 27.36
C ARG A 381 -10.59 6.67 27.70
N ALA A 382 -9.49 6.07 28.16
CA ALA A 382 -8.26 6.81 28.42
C ALA A 382 -7.67 7.44 27.15
N MET A 383 -7.69 6.73 26.02
CA MET A 383 -7.25 7.29 24.74
C MET A 383 -8.18 8.42 24.26
N VAL A 384 -9.51 8.27 24.34
CA VAL A 384 -10.43 9.37 23.98
C VAL A 384 -10.21 10.61 24.85
N PHE A 385 -9.97 10.44 26.16
CA PHE A 385 -9.59 11.55 27.04
C PHE A 385 -8.32 12.27 26.55
N LEU A 386 -7.29 11.54 26.10
CA LEU A 386 -6.07 12.15 25.56
C LEU A 386 -6.28 12.95 24.26
N LEU A 387 -7.36 12.74 23.50
CA LEU A 387 -7.70 13.58 22.34
C LEU A 387 -8.06 15.03 22.73
N LEU A 388 -8.47 15.24 23.99
CA LEU A 388 -8.79 16.55 24.54
C LEU A 388 -7.55 17.36 24.94
N SER A 389 -6.37 16.72 25.03
CA SER A 389 -5.09 17.40 25.30
C SER A 389 -4.85 18.54 24.30
N GLU A 390 -4.20 19.63 24.72
CA GLU A 390 -3.83 20.73 23.81
C GLU A 390 -2.70 20.35 22.85
N ASN A 391 -1.91 19.31 23.20
CA ASN A 391 -0.72 18.91 22.46
C ASN A 391 -1.05 17.96 21.29
N ASP A 392 -0.65 18.36 20.08
CA ASP A 392 -0.90 17.61 18.86
C ASP A 392 -0.17 16.25 18.79
N GLU A 393 0.99 16.07 19.43
CA GLU A 393 1.67 14.77 19.44
C GLU A 393 0.93 13.75 20.32
N VAL A 394 0.34 14.20 21.43
CA VAL A 394 -0.52 13.38 22.31
C VAL A 394 -1.78 12.97 21.57
N ARG A 395 -2.45 13.93 20.92
CA ARG A 395 -3.60 13.67 20.05
C ARG A 395 -3.27 12.68 18.92
N VAL A 396 -2.14 12.84 18.23
CA VAL A 396 -1.70 11.90 17.17
C VAL A 396 -1.48 10.49 17.74
N ALA A 397 -0.80 10.37 18.88
CA ALA A 397 -0.54 9.09 19.53
C ALA A 397 -1.83 8.39 19.98
N SER A 398 -2.79 9.16 20.51
CA SER A 398 -4.12 8.65 20.86
C SER A 398 -4.92 8.21 19.62
N CYS A 399 -4.96 9.02 18.55
CA CYS A 399 -5.60 8.61 17.28
C CYS A 399 -5.01 7.29 16.73
N GLN A 400 -3.69 7.10 16.85
CA GLN A 400 -3.02 5.84 16.48
C GLN A 400 -3.45 4.66 17.36
N ALA A 401 -3.56 4.85 18.68
CA ALA A 401 -4.05 3.82 19.59
C ALA A 401 -5.51 3.44 19.30
N LEU A 402 -6.39 4.45 19.17
CA LEU A 402 -7.81 4.27 18.85
C LEU A 402 -8.01 3.59 17.50
N ALA A 403 -7.21 3.92 16.49
CA ALA A 403 -7.28 3.25 15.19
C ALA A 403 -7.01 1.74 15.28
N VAL A 404 -6.00 1.34 16.04
CA VAL A 404 -5.66 -0.08 16.24
C VAL A 404 -6.69 -0.77 17.15
N MET A 405 -7.15 -0.11 18.22
CA MET A 405 -8.20 -0.64 19.09
C MET A 405 -9.51 -0.87 18.32
N ALA A 406 -9.90 0.06 17.44
CA ALA A 406 -11.11 -0.02 16.62
C ALA A 406 -11.11 -1.17 15.59
N GLU A 407 -10.03 -1.95 15.44
CA GLU A 407 -10.11 -3.25 14.76
C GLU A 407 -10.96 -4.27 15.55
N SER A 408 -11.10 -4.10 16.87
CA SER A 408 -11.99 -4.90 17.74
C SER A 408 -13.42 -4.36 17.73
N MET A 409 -14.40 -5.20 17.42
CA MET A 409 -15.82 -4.82 17.39
C MET A 409 -16.31 -4.23 18.72
N LEU A 410 -15.91 -4.80 19.86
CA LEU A 410 -16.29 -4.30 21.19
C LEU A 410 -15.74 -2.89 21.44
N SER A 411 -14.48 -2.67 21.10
CA SER A 411 -13.82 -1.37 21.23
C SER A 411 -14.50 -0.28 20.38
N ARG A 412 -15.09 -0.63 19.22
CA ARG A 412 -15.86 0.32 18.40
C ARG A 412 -17.06 0.90 19.14
N GLU A 413 -17.73 0.10 19.97
CA GLU A 413 -18.87 0.54 20.77
C GLU A 413 -18.39 1.35 21.98
N THR A 414 -17.36 0.88 22.70
CA THR A 414 -16.76 1.61 23.82
C THR A 414 -16.26 2.99 23.41
N ILE A 415 -15.58 3.11 22.26
CA ILE A 415 -15.10 4.40 21.74
C ILE A 415 -16.26 5.34 21.42
N ARG A 416 -17.34 4.86 20.78
CA ARG A 416 -18.55 5.68 20.55
C ARG A 416 -19.19 6.13 21.86
N ASN A 417 -19.36 5.22 22.81
CA ASN A 417 -20.02 5.49 24.09
C ASN A 417 -19.26 6.47 24.99
N ASN A 418 -18.00 6.82 24.65
CA ASN A 418 -17.18 7.83 25.34
C ASN A 418 -16.98 9.09 24.46
N ASP A 419 -17.92 9.44 23.59
CA ASP A 419 -17.89 10.59 22.65
C ASP A 419 -16.76 10.56 21.60
N GLY A 420 -16.07 9.44 21.45
CA GLY A 420 -14.88 9.33 20.58
C GLY A 420 -15.16 9.63 19.11
N ILE A 421 -16.38 9.38 18.61
CA ILE A 421 -16.76 9.75 17.23
C ILE A 421 -16.78 11.28 17.05
N LEU A 422 -17.45 12.00 17.95
CA LEU A 422 -17.46 13.47 17.96
C LEU A 422 -16.03 14.04 18.05
N THR A 423 -15.21 13.54 18.98
CA THR A 423 -13.84 14.05 19.14
C THR A 423 -12.98 13.76 17.91
N LEU A 424 -13.10 12.58 17.28
CA LEU A 424 -12.39 12.26 16.04
C LEU A 424 -12.86 13.11 14.85
N VAL A 425 -14.16 13.43 14.75
CA VAL A 425 -14.67 14.38 13.74
C VAL A 425 -14.08 15.78 13.95
N GLN A 426 -13.83 16.21 15.19
CA GLN A 426 -13.11 17.45 15.46
C GLN A 426 -11.61 17.37 15.10
N MET A 427 -10.95 16.23 15.32
CA MET A 427 -9.55 16.02 14.93
C MET A 427 -9.35 16.01 13.41
N MET A 428 -10.27 15.41 12.66
CA MET A 428 -10.30 15.43 11.19
C MET A 428 -10.39 16.84 10.59
N GLN A 429 -10.77 17.84 11.38
CA GLN A 429 -10.90 19.24 10.96
C GLN A 429 -9.69 20.12 11.31
N LYS A 430 -8.69 19.60 12.02
CA LYS A 430 -7.48 20.36 12.38
C LYS A 430 -6.52 20.53 11.20
N ASP A 431 -5.71 21.59 11.24
CA ASP A 431 -4.73 21.89 10.18
C ASP A 431 -3.56 20.89 10.12
N ASN A 432 -3.31 20.16 11.20
CA ASN A 432 -2.22 19.17 11.30
C ASN A 432 -2.48 17.93 10.40
N PRO A 433 -1.66 17.69 9.36
CA PRO A 433 -1.89 16.58 8.43
C PRO A 433 -1.71 15.18 9.05
N ARG A 434 -1.05 15.04 10.20
CA ARG A 434 -0.98 13.75 10.93
C ARG A 434 -2.24 13.51 11.74
N LEU A 435 -2.85 14.56 12.32
CA LEU A 435 -4.13 14.40 13.01
C LEU A 435 -5.23 13.98 12.06
N ARG A 436 -5.35 14.64 10.89
CA ARG A 436 -6.33 14.24 9.86
C ARG A 436 -6.14 12.78 9.45
N GLU A 437 -4.94 12.41 9.01
CA GLU A 437 -4.58 11.04 8.62
C GLU A 437 -4.98 9.97 9.66
N PHE A 438 -4.54 10.10 10.92
CA PHE A 438 -4.79 9.06 11.93
C PHE A 438 -6.20 9.10 12.51
N SER A 439 -6.87 10.26 12.58
CA SER A 439 -8.28 10.33 13.00
C SER A 439 -9.23 9.78 11.93
N THR A 440 -8.94 9.98 10.64
CA THR A 440 -9.70 9.35 9.56
C THR A 440 -9.45 7.84 9.49
N LEU A 441 -8.23 7.35 9.75
CA LEU A 441 -7.97 5.91 9.89
C LEU A 441 -8.75 5.29 11.07
N ALA A 442 -8.81 5.97 12.22
CA ALA A 442 -9.65 5.54 13.32
C ALA A 442 -11.13 5.49 12.91
N MET A 443 -11.62 6.50 12.18
CA MET A 443 -13.00 6.53 11.69
C MET A 443 -13.33 5.42 10.68
N SER A 444 -12.41 5.05 9.78
CA SER A 444 -12.64 3.94 8.86
C SER A 444 -12.76 2.60 9.59
N ASN A 445 -12.03 2.43 10.70
CA ASN A 445 -12.12 1.22 11.51
C ASN A 445 -13.37 1.23 12.42
N LEU A 446 -13.76 2.38 12.96
CA LEU A 446 -14.97 2.55 13.78
C LEU A 446 -16.27 2.31 13.00
N THR A 447 -16.32 2.70 11.72
CA THR A 447 -17.50 2.53 10.86
C THR A 447 -17.63 1.14 10.24
N GLN A 448 -16.56 0.35 10.22
CA GLN A 448 -16.56 -0.97 9.59
C GLN A 448 -17.62 -1.87 10.24
N SER A 449 -18.61 -2.31 9.44
CA SER A 449 -19.70 -3.20 9.85
C SER A 449 -20.46 -2.75 11.11
N ASN A 450 -20.53 -1.44 11.39
CA ASN A 450 -21.20 -0.90 12.57
C ASN A 450 -22.19 0.25 12.20
N PRO A 451 -23.48 -0.04 12.01
CA PRO A 451 -24.47 0.96 11.58
C PRO A 451 -24.74 2.03 12.65
N ASN A 452 -24.56 1.72 13.94
CA ASN A 452 -24.74 2.70 15.02
C ASN A 452 -23.64 3.78 14.96
N ASN A 453 -22.39 3.37 14.72
CA ASN A 453 -21.27 4.29 14.53
C ASN A 453 -21.40 5.10 13.22
N ILE A 454 -21.96 4.51 12.16
CA ILE A 454 -22.22 5.22 10.90
C ILE A 454 -23.27 6.32 11.08
N ARG A 455 -24.36 6.06 11.84
CA ARG A 455 -25.40 7.06 12.12
C ARG A 455 -24.89 8.19 13.02
N GLU A 456 -24.20 7.84 14.11
CA GLU A 456 -23.54 8.83 14.97
C GLU A 456 -22.57 9.74 14.17
N LEU A 457 -21.79 9.15 13.26
CA LEU A 457 -20.91 9.92 12.36
C LEU A 457 -21.68 10.89 11.45
N GLN A 458 -22.89 10.54 10.99
CA GLN A 458 -23.76 11.45 10.25
C GLN A 458 -24.31 12.56 11.15
N ASP A 459 -24.80 12.21 12.33
CA ASP A 459 -25.41 13.15 13.29
C ASP A 459 -24.39 14.20 13.78
N GLN A 460 -23.12 13.81 13.95
CA GLN A 460 -22.00 14.70 14.26
C GLN A 460 -21.42 15.46 13.04
N GLY A 461 -22.08 15.42 11.88
CA GLY A 461 -21.68 16.17 10.67
C GLY A 461 -20.40 15.67 9.99
N GLY A 462 -19.98 14.43 10.26
CA GLY A 462 -18.71 13.88 9.78
C GLY A 462 -18.68 13.55 8.27
N ILE A 463 -19.83 13.37 7.63
CA ILE A 463 -19.93 13.08 6.19
C ILE A 463 -19.36 14.23 5.35
N GLU A 464 -19.71 15.48 5.68
CA GLU A 464 -19.20 16.70 5.05
C GLU A 464 -17.70 16.84 5.22
N VAL A 465 -17.19 16.52 6.42
CA VAL A 465 -15.76 16.51 6.72
C VAL A 465 -15.04 15.48 5.84
N LEU A 466 -15.58 14.25 5.74
CA LEU A 466 -15.00 13.19 4.91
C LEU A 466 -15.01 13.53 3.41
N ILE A 467 -16.09 14.10 2.88
CA ILE A 467 -16.17 14.56 1.49
C ILE A 467 -15.11 15.64 1.23
N ARG A 468 -14.89 16.56 2.16
CA ARG A 468 -13.81 17.56 2.06
C ARG A 468 -12.42 16.91 2.06
N LEU A 469 -12.20 15.89 2.88
CA LEU A 469 -10.91 15.15 2.97
C LEU A 469 -10.57 14.32 1.74
N LEU A 470 -11.51 14.09 0.81
CA LEU A 470 -11.18 13.53 -0.52
C LEU A 470 -10.21 14.43 -1.31
N ASN A 471 -10.13 15.72 -0.94
CA ASN A 471 -9.21 16.70 -1.52
C ASN A 471 -8.02 17.03 -0.58
N ASP A 472 -7.78 16.26 0.48
CA ASP A 472 -6.64 16.47 1.40
C ASP A 472 -5.30 16.30 0.68
N GLU A 473 -4.26 17.01 1.11
CA GLU A 473 -2.92 16.93 0.51
C GLU A 473 -2.35 15.50 0.53
N LYS A 474 -2.61 14.71 1.59
CA LYS A 474 -2.12 13.34 1.70
C LYS A 474 -3.07 12.34 1.08
N ASP A 475 -2.54 11.52 0.16
CA ASP A 475 -3.30 10.41 -0.42
C ASP A 475 -3.72 9.34 0.61
N THR A 476 -3.00 9.19 1.74
CA THR A 476 -3.41 8.31 2.84
C THR A 476 -4.72 8.80 3.49
N THR A 477 -4.83 10.10 3.80
CA THR A 477 -6.08 10.70 4.29
C THR A 477 -7.22 10.50 3.28
N LYS A 478 -6.96 10.73 1.98
CA LYS A 478 -7.95 10.50 0.91
C LYS A 478 -8.45 9.05 0.90
N ALA A 479 -7.53 8.08 1.03
CA ALA A 479 -7.85 6.65 1.03
C ALA A 479 -8.70 6.24 2.24
N TYR A 480 -8.36 6.72 3.45
CA TYR A 480 -9.15 6.45 4.65
C TYR A 480 -10.53 7.15 4.62
N ALA A 481 -10.61 8.35 4.02
CA ALA A 481 -11.88 9.03 3.81
C ALA A 481 -12.78 8.24 2.85
N CYS A 482 -12.25 7.77 1.73
CA CYS A 482 -12.94 6.86 0.81
C CYS A 482 -13.39 5.56 1.50
N ALA A 483 -12.53 4.93 2.30
CA ALA A 483 -12.88 3.71 3.05
C ALA A 483 -14.03 3.94 4.05
N THR A 484 -13.99 5.07 4.78
CA THR A 484 -15.07 5.45 5.71
C THR A 484 -16.38 5.67 4.96
N LEU A 485 -16.36 6.42 3.86
CA LEU A 485 -17.56 6.66 3.03
C LEU A 485 -18.09 5.35 2.41
N ALA A 486 -17.23 4.43 1.98
CA ALA A 486 -17.63 3.11 1.51
C ALA A 486 -18.32 2.27 2.62
N ASN A 487 -17.90 2.39 3.88
CA ASN A 487 -18.61 1.78 5.01
C ASN A 487 -19.99 2.43 5.23
N CYS A 488 -20.06 3.76 5.16
CA CYS A 488 -21.30 4.53 5.32
C CYS A 488 -22.39 4.14 4.31
N SER A 489 -22.03 3.65 3.12
CA SER A 489 -23.01 3.23 2.10
C SER A 489 -23.93 2.07 2.54
N THR A 490 -23.51 1.29 3.54
CA THR A 490 -24.28 0.14 4.04
C THR A 490 -25.60 0.55 4.71
N ASP A 491 -25.71 1.77 5.22
CA ASP A 491 -26.97 2.34 5.71
C ASP A 491 -27.63 3.20 4.61
N GLN A 492 -28.87 2.88 4.26
CA GLN A 492 -29.58 3.52 3.14
C GLN A 492 -29.87 5.00 3.36
N VAL A 493 -30.10 5.44 4.60
CA VAL A 493 -30.40 6.85 4.91
C VAL A 493 -29.12 7.66 4.77
N VAL A 494 -28.04 7.16 5.35
CA VAL A 494 -26.71 7.78 5.28
C VAL A 494 -26.22 7.82 3.83
N ARG A 495 -26.42 6.73 3.06
CA ARG A 495 -26.04 6.64 1.65
C ARG A 495 -26.72 7.72 0.79
N THR A 496 -28.05 7.86 0.88
CA THR A 496 -28.81 8.89 0.16
C THR A 496 -28.34 10.30 0.52
N ASN A 497 -28.24 10.61 1.82
CA ASN A 497 -27.78 11.92 2.32
C ASN A 497 -26.36 12.27 1.84
N THR A 498 -25.46 11.27 1.77
CA THR A 498 -24.09 11.46 1.27
C THR A 498 -24.04 11.81 -0.22
N LEU A 499 -24.97 11.27 -1.03
CA LEU A 499 -25.08 11.62 -2.46
C LEU A 499 -25.56 13.07 -2.66
N GLU A 500 -26.55 13.51 -1.87
CA GLU A 500 -27.06 14.90 -1.89
C GLU A 500 -25.96 15.93 -1.58
N LYS A 501 -24.96 15.53 -0.79
CA LYS A 501 -23.77 16.34 -0.44
C LYS A 501 -22.68 16.38 -1.53
N GLY A 502 -22.94 15.82 -2.72
CA GLY A 502 -22.06 15.96 -3.89
C GLY A 502 -20.84 15.02 -3.88
N LEU A 503 -20.91 13.88 -3.17
CA LEU A 503 -19.85 12.88 -3.06
C LEU A 503 -19.19 12.55 -4.42
N ILE A 504 -19.99 12.25 -5.44
CA ILE A 504 -19.52 11.72 -6.73
C ILE A 504 -18.51 12.66 -7.40
N LYS A 505 -18.78 13.97 -7.40
CA LYS A 505 -17.87 14.98 -7.97
C LYS A 505 -16.54 15.05 -7.22
N SER A 506 -16.57 14.87 -5.89
CA SER A 506 -15.38 14.91 -5.03
C SER A 506 -14.47 13.69 -5.18
N LEU A 507 -14.93 12.61 -5.84
CA LEU A 507 -14.11 11.42 -6.11
C LEU A 507 -13.10 11.61 -7.27
N LEU A 508 -13.20 12.69 -8.05
CA LEU A 508 -12.26 12.96 -9.15
C LEU A 508 -10.80 12.98 -8.67
N VAL A 509 -10.52 13.66 -7.55
CA VAL A 509 -9.17 13.80 -7.01
C VAL A 509 -8.57 12.47 -6.52
N PRO A 510 -9.25 11.64 -5.68
CA PRO A 510 -8.68 10.36 -5.26
C PRO A 510 -8.63 9.30 -6.38
N LEU A 511 -9.47 9.39 -7.42
CA LEU A 511 -9.31 8.56 -8.64
C LEU A 511 -8.05 8.91 -9.44
N GLN A 512 -7.57 10.16 -9.34
CA GLN A 512 -6.35 10.66 -9.98
C GLN A 512 -5.11 10.65 -9.07
N ALA A 513 -5.25 10.19 -7.82
CA ALA A 513 -4.15 10.11 -6.86
C ALA A 513 -2.99 9.25 -7.39
N SER A 514 -1.76 9.56 -6.98
CA SER A 514 -0.60 8.73 -7.33
C SER A 514 -0.54 7.44 -6.49
N TYR A 515 -1.10 7.48 -5.28
CA TYR A 515 -1.16 6.34 -4.38
C TYR A 515 -2.29 5.36 -4.75
N GLU A 516 -1.93 4.10 -4.96
CA GLU A 516 -2.81 3.05 -5.46
C GLU A 516 -3.95 2.72 -4.48
N LEU A 517 -3.72 2.84 -3.17
CA LEU A 517 -4.77 2.61 -2.17
C LEU A 517 -5.88 3.69 -2.26
N ALA A 518 -5.53 4.94 -2.56
CA ALA A 518 -6.51 6.01 -2.74
C ALA A 518 -7.38 5.74 -3.98
N GLN A 519 -6.77 5.35 -5.10
CA GLN A 519 -7.47 4.92 -6.31
C GLN A 519 -8.40 3.72 -6.04
N ALA A 520 -7.88 2.69 -5.35
CA ALA A 520 -8.63 1.48 -5.03
C ALA A 520 -9.85 1.78 -4.14
N LYS A 521 -9.70 2.60 -3.10
CA LYS A 521 -10.83 2.98 -2.24
C LYS A 521 -11.80 3.93 -2.93
N ALA A 522 -11.35 4.82 -3.82
CA ALA A 522 -12.26 5.66 -4.62
C ALA A 522 -13.12 4.83 -5.60
N ALA A 523 -12.52 3.84 -6.27
CA ALA A 523 -13.27 2.88 -7.09
C ALA A 523 -14.24 2.03 -6.23
N MET A 524 -13.86 1.67 -5.01
CA MET A 524 -14.77 1.01 -4.06
C MET A 524 -15.99 1.90 -3.73
N VAL A 525 -15.80 3.21 -3.48
CA VAL A 525 -16.93 4.14 -3.28
C VAL A 525 -17.85 4.18 -4.50
N LEU A 526 -17.31 4.25 -5.73
CA LEU A 526 -18.13 4.19 -6.95
C LEU A 526 -18.97 2.90 -7.04
N SER A 527 -18.41 1.75 -6.67
CA SER A 527 -19.15 0.49 -6.61
C SER A 527 -20.23 0.46 -5.52
N ALA A 528 -19.93 1.06 -4.36
CA ALA A 528 -20.77 1.01 -3.16
C ALA A 528 -21.97 1.96 -3.24
N TYR A 529 -21.84 3.09 -3.94
CA TYR A 529 -22.90 4.06 -4.18
C TYR A 529 -23.58 3.90 -5.55
N GLY A 530 -22.91 3.30 -6.54
CA GLY A 530 -23.43 3.10 -7.90
C GLY A 530 -24.70 2.25 -8.01
N ILE A 531 -25.15 1.65 -6.90
CA ILE A 531 -26.44 0.97 -6.78
C ILE A 531 -27.63 1.93 -6.84
N ASP A 532 -27.48 3.17 -6.37
CA ASP A 532 -28.54 4.18 -6.42
C ASP A 532 -28.55 4.90 -7.78
N GLN A 533 -29.75 5.16 -8.33
CA GLN A 533 -29.91 5.85 -9.62
C GLN A 533 -29.25 7.24 -9.61
N LYS A 534 -29.41 7.99 -8.53
CA LYS A 534 -28.81 9.33 -8.38
C LYS A 534 -27.28 9.31 -8.52
N ALA A 535 -26.61 8.29 -7.97
CA ALA A 535 -25.17 8.13 -8.12
C ALA A 535 -24.76 7.89 -9.58
N ARG A 536 -25.52 7.07 -10.32
CA ARG A 536 -25.28 6.79 -11.75
C ARG A 536 -25.47 8.05 -12.62
N GLU A 537 -26.56 8.79 -12.39
CA GLU A 537 -26.81 10.07 -13.03
C GLU A 537 -25.66 11.07 -12.77
N ASP A 538 -25.20 11.18 -11.53
CA ASP A 538 -24.08 12.07 -11.19
C ASP A 538 -22.74 11.60 -11.78
N ILE A 539 -22.49 10.29 -11.88
CA ILE A 539 -21.27 9.75 -12.51
C ILE A 539 -21.22 10.10 -14.00
N LYS A 540 -22.35 9.98 -14.69
CA LYS A 540 -22.51 10.34 -16.10
C LYS A 540 -22.35 11.85 -16.34
N ASN A 541 -22.90 12.67 -15.44
CA ASN A 541 -22.84 14.13 -15.54
C ASN A 541 -21.47 14.72 -15.14
N ASN A 542 -20.71 14.06 -14.26
CA ASN A 542 -19.41 14.53 -13.79
C ASN A 542 -18.25 13.87 -14.55
N GLN A 543 -17.93 14.40 -15.73
CA GLN A 543 -16.72 14.04 -16.46
C GLN A 543 -15.45 14.50 -15.72
N PRO A 544 -14.32 13.77 -15.77
CA PRO A 544 -14.07 12.51 -16.51
C PRO A 544 -14.10 11.23 -15.63
N ILE A 545 -15.11 11.02 -14.77
CA ILE A 545 -15.14 9.84 -13.86
C ILE A 545 -15.06 8.50 -14.63
N ILE A 546 -15.83 8.33 -15.71
CA ILE A 546 -15.85 7.07 -16.49
C ILE A 546 -14.50 6.82 -17.19
N PRO A 547 -13.89 7.78 -17.92
CA PRO A 547 -12.54 7.62 -18.46
C PRO A 547 -11.48 7.25 -17.40
N LEU A 548 -11.54 7.88 -16.21
CA LEU A 548 -10.65 7.56 -15.10
C LEU A 548 -10.84 6.12 -14.61
N LEU A 549 -12.09 5.70 -14.38
CA LEU A 549 -12.41 4.34 -13.94
C LEU A 549 -11.92 3.27 -14.94
N VAL A 550 -12.08 3.52 -16.25
CA VAL A 550 -11.58 2.63 -17.31
C VAL A 550 -10.03 2.64 -17.38
N SER A 551 -9.37 3.73 -17.02
CA SER A 551 -7.90 3.78 -16.92
C SER A 551 -7.37 2.87 -15.80
N LEU A 552 -8.07 2.81 -14.66
CA LEU A 552 -7.68 2.01 -13.48
C LEU A 552 -7.65 0.50 -13.77
N LEU A 553 -8.41 0.02 -14.76
CA LEU A 553 -8.34 -1.38 -15.22
C LEU A 553 -6.93 -1.78 -15.69
N ARG A 554 -6.12 -0.83 -16.16
CA ARG A 554 -4.75 -1.07 -16.62
C ARG A 554 -3.72 -1.06 -15.48
N SER A 555 -4.13 -0.76 -14.23
CA SER A 555 -3.23 -0.68 -13.07
C SER A 555 -2.50 -2.00 -12.81
N ASN A 556 -1.25 -1.91 -12.37
CA ASN A 556 -0.50 -3.09 -11.94
C ASN A 556 -0.93 -3.59 -10.55
N HIS A 557 -1.61 -2.76 -9.75
CA HIS A 557 -2.14 -3.17 -8.44
C HIS A 557 -3.44 -3.95 -8.55
N ASP A 558 -3.47 -5.13 -7.90
CA ASP A 558 -4.61 -6.04 -7.88
C ASP A 558 -5.88 -5.41 -7.30
N GLU A 559 -5.78 -4.76 -6.14
CA GLU A 559 -6.95 -4.14 -5.48
C GLU A 559 -7.58 -3.05 -6.35
N VAL A 560 -6.76 -2.22 -7.00
CA VAL A 560 -7.21 -1.18 -7.94
C VAL A 560 -8.00 -1.81 -9.09
N ARG A 561 -7.46 -2.85 -9.75
CA ARG A 561 -8.15 -3.54 -10.85
C ARG A 561 -9.44 -4.20 -10.39
N ARG A 562 -9.43 -4.91 -9.26
CA ARG A 562 -10.60 -5.62 -8.71
C ARG A 562 -11.73 -4.63 -8.40
N ASN A 563 -11.44 -3.53 -7.70
CA ASN A 563 -12.44 -2.51 -7.36
C ASN A 563 -12.94 -1.75 -8.60
N ALA A 564 -12.06 -1.46 -9.57
CA ALA A 564 -12.48 -0.86 -10.84
C ALA A 564 -13.42 -1.78 -11.65
N CYS A 565 -13.10 -3.07 -11.75
CA CYS A 565 -13.97 -4.08 -12.36
C CYS A 565 -15.32 -4.18 -11.61
N PHE A 566 -15.29 -4.18 -10.28
CA PHE A 566 -16.51 -4.24 -9.47
C PHE A 566 -17.40 -3.01 -9.70
N ALA A 567 -16.85 -1.80 -9.67
CA ALA A 567 -17.58 -0.58 -9.98
C ALA A 567 -18.20 -0.62 -11.39
N ILE A 568 -17.46 -1.05 -12.41
CA ILE A 568 -18.01 -1.24 -13.76
C ILE A 568 -19.17 -2.25 -13.76
N SER A 569 -19.07 -3.37 -13.04
CA SER A 569 -20.13 -4.38 -12.97
C SER A 569 -21.42 -3.93 -12.26
N VAL A 570 -21.33 -2.87 -11.44
CA VAL A 570 -22.48 -2.20 -10.81
C VAL A 570 -23.04 -1.10 -11.73
N LEU A 571 -22.16 -0.26 -12.29
CA LEU A 571 -22.54 0.91 -13.08
C LEU A 571 -23.10 0.56 -14.46
N CYS A 572 -22.62 -0.50 -15.10
CA CYS A 572 -23.12 -0.97 -16.38
C CYS A 572 -24.58 -1.43 -16.36
N VAL A 573 -25.27 -1.52 -15.21
CA VAL A 573 -26.72 -1.72 -15.16
C VAL A 573 -27.47 -0.62 -15.92
N GLU A 574 -26.95 0.61 -15.97
CA GLU A 574 -27.49 1.66 -16.85
C GLU A 574 -26.86 1.60 -18.25
N GLN A 575 -27.69 1.37 -19.27
CA GLN A 575 -27.25 1.23 -20.67
C GLN A 575 -26.42 2.43 -21.17
N ALA A 576 -26.78 3.66 -20.77
CA ALA A 576 -26.06 4.86 -21.17
C ALA A 576 -24.61 4.88 -20.65
N ILE A 577 -24.40 4.45 -19.39
CA ILE A 577 -23.07 4.34 -18.79
C ILE A 577 -22.29 3.17 -19.42
N ALA A 578 -22.97 2.05 -19.71
CA ALA A 578 -22.33 0.93 -20.41
C ALA A 578 -21.80 1.33 -21.80
N ILE A 579 -22.56 2.12 -22.58
CA ILE A 579 -22.12 2.67 -23.87
C ILE A 579 -20.89 3.57 -23.71
N GLU A 580 -20.83 4.39 -22.65
CA GLU A 580 -19.68 5.27 -22.43
C GLU A 580 -18.42 4.50 -21.97
N ILE A 581 -18.60 3.49 -21.09
CA ILE A 581 -17.54 2.56 -20.68
C ILE A 581 -16.98 1.80 -21.90
N LEU A 582 -17.84 1.39 -22.83
CA LEU A 582 -17.45 0.78 -24.11
C LEU A 582 -16.67 1.74 -25.02
N ARG A 583 -17.14 2.98 -25.17
CA ARG A 583 -16.45 4.02 -25.96
C ARG A 583 -15.04 4.34 -25.43
N ASN A 584 -14.80 4.15 -24.13
CA ASN A 584 -13.48 4.26 -23.50
C ASN A 584 -12.59 3.00 -23.67
N GLY A 585 -13.05 1.97 -24.39
CA GLY A 585 -12.30 0.75 -24.69
C GLY A 585 -12.18 -0.22 -23.52
N ALA A 586 -13.14 -0.21 -22.58
CA ALA A 586 -13.08 -1.08 -21.41
C ALA A 586 -13.19 -2.57 -21.74
N LEU A 587 -13.94 -2.92 -22.79
CA LEU A 587 -14.23 -4.30 -23.14
C LEU A 587 -12.98 -5.07 -23.57
N GLU A 588 -12.13 -4.45 -24.39
CA GLU A 588 -10.84 -5.00 -24.80
C GLU A 588 -9.94 -5.21 -23.57
N ILE A 589 -9.82 -4.22 -22.67
CA ILE A 589 -9.00 -4.34 -21.45
C ILE A 589 -9.50 -5.50 -20.57
N VAL A 590 -10.82 -5.57 -20.33
CA VAL A 590 -11.39 -6.60 -19.46
C VAL A 590 -11.29 -7.99 -20.09
N ARG A 591 -11.39 -8.11 -21.42
CA ARG A 591 -11.09 -9.37 -22.14
C ARG A 591 -9.64 -9.79 -21.92
N ASP A 592 -8.69 -8.88 -22.14
CA ASP A 592 -7.25 -9.15 -22.03
C ASP A 592 -6.84 -9.50 -20.58
N LEU A 593 -7.53 -8.91 -19.58
CA LEU A 593 -7.41 -9.30 -18.17
C LEU A 593 -7.93 -10.72 -17.90
N ASN A 594 -9.02 -11.15 -18.55
CA ASN A 594 -9.58 -12.49 -18.40
C ASN A 594 -8.81 -13.58 -19.15
N THR A 595 -7.99 -13.23 -20.14
CA THR A 595 -7.02 -14.17 -20.77
C THR A 595 -5.71 -14.29 -19.99
N SER A 596 -5.44 -13.38 -19.05
CA SER A 596 -4.19 -13.35 -18.28
C SER A 596 -4.24 -14.29 -17.07
N GLU A 597 -3.35 -15.29 -17.03
CA GLU A 597 -3.24 -16.25 -15.91
C GLU A 597 -3.05 -15.58 -14.54
N SER A 598 -2.34 -14.45 -14.49
CA SER A 598 -2.02 -13.74 -13.23
C SER A 598 -2.96 -12.58 -12.89
N ARG A 599 -3.71 -12.04 -13.87
CA ARG A 599 -4.57 -10.86 -13.65
C ARG A 599 -6.06 -11.18 -13.62
N LYS A 600 -6.47 -12.37 -14.07
CA LYS A 600 -7.85 -12.85 -14.05
C LYS A 600 -8.39 -12.96 -12.62
N SER A 601 -9.64 -12.59 -12.41
CA SER A 601 -10.37 -12.78 -11.15
C SER A 601 -11.88 -12.87 -11.36
N LYS A 602 -12.64 -13.28 -10.34
CA LYS A 602 -14.12 -13.24 -10.39
C LYS A 602 -14.66 -11.84 -10.73
N PHE A 603 -13.97 -10.78 -10.31
CA PHE A 603 -14.34 -9.40 -10.64
C PHE A 603 -14.16 -9.09 -12.13
N THR A 604 -13.10 -9.58 -12.79
CA THR A 604 -12.89 -9.37 -14.23
C THR A 604 -13.92 -10.16 -15.04
N GLU A 605 -14.29 -11.36 -14.60
CA GLU A 605 -15.36 -12.17 -15.23
C GLU A 605 -16.72 -11.46 -15.10
N MET A 606 -17.06 -10.98 -13.90
CA MET A 606 -18.33 -10.29 -13.63
C MET A 606 -18.44 -8.94 -14.36
N ALA A 607 -17.33 -8.20 -14.48
CA ALA A 607 -17.27 -6.99 -15.31
C ALA A 607 -17.49 -7.29 -16.79
N LEU A 608 -16.83 -8.34 -17.32
CA LEU A 608 -17.01 -8.75 -18.72
C LEU A 608 -18.47 -9.13 -19.00
N GLN A 609 -19.03 -9.99 -18.15
CA GLN A 609 -20.42 -10.43 -18.28
C GLN A 609 -21.38 -9.23 -18.27
N ARG A 610 -21.26 -8.31 -17.30
CA ARG A 610 -22.15 -7.15 -17.23
C ARG A 610 -22.01 -6.22 -18.44
N ILE A 611 -20.79 -5.94 -18.91
CA ILE A 611 -20.59 -5.11 -20.11
C ILE A 611 -21.30 -5.71 -21.32
N LEU A 612 -21.21 -7.03 -21.50
CA LEU A 612 -21.86 -7.73 -22.61
C LEU A 612 -23.39 -7.77 -22.44
N ASP A 613 -23.90 -8.11 -21.26
CA ASP A 613 -25.34 -8.15 -20.97
C ASP A 613 -26.02 -6.80 -21.22
N SER A 614 -25.34 -5.68 -20.94
CA SER A 614 -25.84 -4.32 -21.18
C SER A 614 -25.65 -3.80 -22.61
N HIS A 615 -24.96 -4.55 -23.49
CA HIS A 615 -24.75 -4.16 -24.88
C HIS A 615 -24.81 -5.36 -25.83
N LEU A 616 -26.04 -5.78 -26.17
CA LEU A 616 -26.30 -7.01 -26.92
C LEU A 616 -25.58 -7.11 -28.27
N SER A 617 -25.36 -6.00 -28.98
CA SER A 617 -24.55 -5.99 -30.22
C SER A 617 -23.12 -6.49 -29.97
N ALA A 618 -22.53 -6.12 -28.83
CA ALA A 618 -21.21 -6.60 -28.42
C ALA A 618 -21.31 -8.07 -27.97
N LYS A 619 -22.26 -8.41 -27.11
CA LYS A 619 -22.50 -9.80 -26.66
C LYS A 619 -22.62 -10.77 -27.83
N TYR A 620 -23.42 -10.44 -28.83
CA TYR A 620 -23.57 -11.26 -30.03
C TYR A 620 -22.28 -11.31 -30.86
N SER A 621 -21.58 -10.19 -31.02
CA SER A 621 -20.31 -10.13 -31.76
C SER A 621 -19.18 -10.95 -31.11
N TYR A 622 -19.16 -11.08 -29.78
CA TYR A 622 -18.16 -11.86 -29.04
C TYR A 622 -18.56 -13.32 -28.76
N LEU A 623 -19.76 -13.55 -28.22
CA LEU A 623 -20.20 -14.90 -27.83
C LEU A 623 -20.84 -15.68 -28.98
N GLY A 624 -21.21 -15.01 -30.08
CA GLY A 624 -21.96 -15.62 -31.17
C GLY A 624 -23.38 -16.04 -30.79
N ARG A 625 -23.86 -15.74 -29.57
CA ARG A 625 -25.17 -16.19 -29.09
C ARG A 625 -25.83 -15.14 -28.21
N LEU A 626 -27.13 -14.93 -28.44
CA LEU A 626 -28.05 -14.23 -27.53
C LEU A 626 -29.09 -15.24 -27.05
N GLU A 627 -29.34 -15.27 -25.74
CA GLU A 627 -30.36 -16.14 -25.16
C GLU A 627 -31.76 -15.54 -25.30
N SER A 628 -32.80 -16.33 -25.00
CA SER A 628 -34.20 -15.91 -25.13
C SER A 628 -34.60 -14.75 -24.21
N ASN A 629 -33.86 -14.50 -23.13
CA ASN A 629 -34.03 -13.34 -22.25
C ASN A 629 -33.24 -12.10 -22.68
N ASN A 630 -32.46 -12.17 -23.77
CA ASN A 630 -31.75 -11.03 -24.33
C ASN A 630 -32.62 -10.38 -25.42
N ILE A 631 -33.46 -9.43 -25.00
CA ILE A 631 -34.41 -8.72 -25.85
C ILE A 631 -33.71 -7.58 -26.60
N THR A 632 -33.70 -7.64 -27.93
CA THR A 632 -33.08 -6.63 -28.79
C THR A 632 -33.93 -5.36 -28.90
N THR A 633 -33.26 -4.21 -28.82
CA THR A 633 -33.87 -2.86 -28.84
C THR A 633 -33.36 -2.03 -30.03
N ASP A 634 -33.89 -0.83 -30.21
CA ASP A 634 -33.43 0.08 -31.27
C ASP A 634 -31.95 0.43 -31.12
N GLY A 635 -31.21 0.35 -32.22
CA GLY A 635 -29.76 0.46 -32.24
C GLY A 635 -29.04 -0.87 -32.03
N PHE A 636 -29.73 -2.01 -32.02
CA PHE A 636 -29.08 -3.33 -32.11
C PHE A 636 -28.49 -3.56 -33.51
N TYR A 637 -27.25 -4.05 -33.57
CA TYR A 637 -26.56 -4.36 -34.83
C TYR A 637 -25.64 -5.57 -34.73
N ASP A 638 -25.37 -6.20 -35.87
CA ASP A 638 -24.43 -7.30 -36.00
C ASP A 638 -23.29 -6.94 -36.98
N MET A 639 -22.13 -6.58 -36.43
CA MET A 639 -20.88 -6.38 -37.17
C MET A 639 -20.18 -7.69 -37.56
N GLY A 640 -20.68 -8.84 -37.10
CA GLY A 640 -20.04 -10.15 -37.25
C GLY A 640 -19.15 -10.53 -36.07
N PRO A 641 -18.43 -11.67 -36.15
CA PRO A 641 -17.56 -12.14 -35.07
C PRO A 641 -16.31 -11.26 -34.92
N VAL A 642 -16.05 -10.76 -33.71
CA VAL A 642 -14.79 -10.08 -33.40
C VAL A 642 -13.68 -11.12 -33.28
N ARG A 643 -12.67 -11.02 -34.15
CA ARG A 643 -11.49 -11.91 -34.16
C ARG A 643 -10.56 -11.61 -32.97
N ASP A 644 -9.65 -12.54 -32.67
CA ASP A 644 -8.60 -12.34 -31.66
C ASP A 644 -7.80 -11.06 -31.95
N GLY A 645 -7.61 -10.22 -30.92
CA GLY A 645 -7.00 -8.89 -31.05
C GLY A 645 -7.87 -7.82 -31.73
N GLY A 646 -9.06 -8.17 -32.24
CA GLY A 646 -10.02 -7.21 -32.78
C GLY A 646 -10.66 -6.32 -31.72
N LYS A 647 -10.97 -5.08 -32.12
CA LYS A 647 -11.75 -4.09 -31.37
C LYS A 647 -13.23 -4.22 -31.73
N PHE A 648 -14.13 -3.99 -30.77
CA PHE A 648 -15.54 -3.75 -31.06
C PHE A 648 -15.73 -2.32 -31.57
N LEU A 649 -16.44 -2.15 -32.69
CA LEU A 649 -16.66 -0.84 -33.31
C LEU A 649 -18.09 -0.38 -33.07
N THR A 650 -18.27 0.90 -32.76
CA THR A 650 -19.61 1.48 -32.60
C THR A 650 -20.30 1.65 -33.95
N ILE A 651 -21.63 1.83 -33.96
CA ILE A 651 -22.39 2.01 -35.20
C ILE A 651 -21.94 3.26 -35.98
N GLU A 652 -21.50 4.31 -35.27
CA GLU A 652 -20.96 5.54 -35.85
C GLU A 652 -19.56 5.33 -36.45
N GLU A 653 -18.70 4.51 -35.82
CA GLU A 653 -17.40 4.11 -36.39
C GLU A 653 -17.59 3.26 -37.65
N LEU A 654 -18.50 2.29 -37.61
CA LEU A 654 -18.82 1.38 -38.73
C LEU A 654 -19.49 2.10 -39.91
N ALA A 655 -20.33 3.10 -39.64
CA ALA A 655 -20.97 3.90 -40.68
C ALA A 655 -20.01 4.90 -41.35
N ALA A 656 -18.90 5.24 -40.69
CA ALA A 656 -17.86 6.11 -41.22
C ALA A 656 -16.79 5.37 -42.05
N GLU A 657 -16.78 4.02 -42.08
CA GLU A 657 -15.92 3.26 -43.00
C GLU A 657 -16.35 3.47 -44.45
N GLU A 658 -15.37 3.63 -45.36
CA GLU A 658 -15.61 3.62 -46.81
C GLU A 658 -16.32 2.32 -47.22
N VAL A 659 -17.27 2.44 -48.17
CA VAL A 659 -18.05 1.30 -48.69
C VAL A 659 -17.10 0.24 -49.25
N ASN A 660 -17.21 -0.98 -48.73
CA ASN A 660 -16.24 -2.05 -49.00
C ASN A 660 -16.90 -3.43 -49.17
N ASP A 661 -16.16 -4.40 -49.68
CA ASP A 661 -16.66 -5.75 -49.99
C ASP A 661 -16.77 -6.68 -48.76
N ARG A 662 -16.58 -6.18 -47.53
CA ARG A 662 -16.74 -6.99 -46.32
C ARG A 662 -18.22 -7.29 -46.07
N ARG A 663 -18.50 -8.24 -45.17
CA ARG A 663 -19.87 -8.53 -44.70
C ARG A 663 -20.61 -7.22 -44.31
N PRO A 664 -21.87 -6.99 -44.74
CA PRO A 664 -22.64 -5.83 -44.30
C PRO A 664 -22.91 -5.86 -42.80
N ILE A 665 -22.97 -4.68 -42.17
CA ILE A 665 -23.43 -4.53 -40.80
C ILE A 665 -24.96 -4.45 -40.84
N LEU A 666 -25.63 -5.41 -40.19
CA LEU A 666 -27.10 -5.41 -40.09
C LEU A 666 -27.51 -4.54 -38.91
N LEU A 667 -28.43 -3.59 -39.11
CA LEU A 667 -28.92 -2.67 -38.07
C LEU A 667 -30.45 -2.76 -37.94
N VAL A 668 -30.96 -2.66 -36.71
CA VAL A 668 -32.38 -2.41 -36.42
C VAL A 668 -32.53 -1.07 -35.73
N TYR A 669 -33.32 -0.15 -36.32
CA TYR A 669 -33.60 1.16 -35.74
C TYR A 669 -34.96 1.67 -36.19
N ALA A 670 -36.01 1.32 -35.46
CA ALA A 670 -37.39 1.76 -35.64
C ALA A 670 -37.96 2.28 -34.31
N PRO A 671 -37.53 3.47 -33.85
CA PRO A 671 -38.03 4.07 -32.60
C PRO A 671 -39.52 4.44 -32.71
N GLU A 672 -40.29 4.02 -31.71
CA GLU A 672 -41.74 4.28 -31.61
C GLU A 672 -42.08 5.78 -31.55
N LYS A 673 -43.15 6.19 -32.23
CA LYS A 673 -43.71 7.53 -32.13
C LYS A 673 -44.72 7.60 -30.97
N ASN A 674 -44.28 8.19 -29.87
CA ASN A 674 -44.98 8.45 -28.60
C ASN A 674 -45.00 7.28 -27.62
N ILE A 675 -44.49 7.54 -26.41
CA ILE A 675 -44.44 6.61 -25.30
C ILE A 675 -45.72 6.71 -24.47
N THR A 676 -46.47 5.62 -24.35
CA THR A 676 -47.31 5.35 -23.18
C THR A 676 -46.89 4.01 -22.58
N GLN A 677 -46.47 4.05 -21.31
CA GLN A 677 -45.88 2.91 -20.61
C GLN A 677 -46.84 1.71 -20.58
N TRP A 678 -46.40 0.58 -21.14
CA TRP A 678 -46.96 -0.71 -20.77
C TRP A 678 -46.37 -1.11 -19.41
N THR A 679 -47.07 -0.77 -18.34
CA THR A 679 -46.76 -1.25 -16.99
C THR A 679 -46.84 -2.78 -16.97
N THR A 680 -45.70 -3.46 -16.92
CA THR A 680 -45.66 -4.90 -16.70
C THR A 680 -46.15 -5.19 -15.28
N THR A 681 -47.26 -5.88 -15.15
CA THR A 681 -47.71 -6.42 -13.85
C THR A 681 -46.66 -7.39 -13.33
N GLY A 682 -46.15 -7.13 -12.12
CA GLY A 682 -44.95 -7.79 -11.61
C GLY A 682 -45.11 -9.28 -11.33
N GLY A 683 -44.08 -10.04 -11.70
CA GLY A 683 -43.72 -11.31 -11.05
C GLY A 683 -42.43 -11.08 -10.28
N SER A 684 -42.52 -11.01 -8.96
CA SER A 684 -41.39 -10.70 -8.07
C SER A 684 -40.35 -11.83 -8.04
N TYR A 685 -39.16 -11.54 -8.55
CA TYR A 685 -37.92 -12.31 -8.31
C TYR A 685 -36.74 -11.37 -7.99
N GLU A 686 -37.01 -10.27 -7.28
CA GLU A 686 -36.01 -9.41 -6.65
C GLU A 686 -35.90 -9.71 -5.15
N ASP A 687 -35.52 -10.95 -4.82
CA ASP A 687 -35.16 -11.34 -3.44
C ASP A 687 -34.29 -12.62 -3.50
N ASP A 688 -33.00 -12.49 -3.85
CA ASP A 688 -31.94 -13.46 -3.49
C ASP A 688 -30.48 -13.04 -3.83
N ILE A 689 -30.20 -11.76 -4.11
CA ILE A 689 -28.82 -11.23 -4.30
C ILE A 689 -28.35 -10.40 -3.07
N SER A 690 -29.18 -10.32 -2.02
CA SER A 690 -28.93 -9.52 -0.80
C SER A 690 -28.20 -10.26 0.33
N ARG A 691 -27.49 -11.37 0.04
CA ARG A 691 -26.71 -12.15 1.03
C ARG A 691 -25.39 -12.74 0.51
N VAL A 692 -24.48 -11.86 0.09
CA VAL A 692 -23.04 -12.18 0.12
C VAL A 692 -22.46 -11.58 1.40
N PRO A 693 -21.98 -12.38 2.37
CA PRO A 693 -21.29 -11.85 3.53
C PRO A 693 -19.98 -11.19 3.08
N PHE A 694 -19.76 -9.93 3.47
CA PHE A 694 -18.44 -9.32 3.40
C PHE A 694 -17.50 -10.01 4.40
N SER A 695 -16.77 -11.05 3.96
CA SER A 695 -15.61 -11.56 4.70
C SER A 695 -14.38 -10.74 4.34
N SER A 696 -14.12 -9.69 5.10
CA SER A 696 -12.86 -8.93 5.02
C SER A 696 -11.75 -9.68 5.77
N ASP A 697 -11.27 -10.79 5.20
CA ASP A 697 -10.14 -11.59 5.69
C ASP A 697 -9.11 -11.81 4.58
N ASP A 698 -8.33 -10.78 4.27
CA ASP A 698 -7.05 -10.88 3.57
C ASP A 698 -5.93 -10.46 4.55
N ASN A 699 -5.77 -11.24 5.62
CA ASN A 699 -4.67 -11.06 6.58
C ASN A 699 -3.44 -11.85 6.12
N LEU A 700 -2.37 -11.12 5.74
CA LEU A 700 -1.04 -11.72 5.58
C LEU A 700 -0.59 -12.35 6.90
N SER A 701 -0.42 -13.66 6.93
CA SER A 701 0.48 -14.30 7.90
C SER A 701 1.19 -15.51 7.30
N THR A 702 2.50 -15.53 7.44
CA THR A 702 3.37 -16.65 7.08
C THR A 702 3.56 -17.57 8.29
N SER A 703 3.30 -18.88 8.16
CA SER A 703 4.21 -19.97 8.53
C SER A 703 3.52 -21.31 8.85
N ALA A 704 4.32 -22.39 8.72
CA ALA A 704 4.22 -23.70 9.37
C ALA A 704 2.97 -24.59 9.13
N MET A 705 3.16 -25.65 8.34
CA MET A 705 2.28 -26.83 8.33
C MET A 705 2.55 -27.70 9.58
N PRO A 706 1.52 -28.25 10.25
CA PRO A 706 1.66 -29.41 11.12
C PRO A 706 1.45 -30.72 10.35
N VAL A 707 2.38 -31.67 10.51
CA VAL A 707 2.24 -33.03 9.99
C VAL A 707 1.47 -33.90 10.98
N LYS A 708 0.39 -34.54 10.50
CA LYS A 708 -0.27 -35.79 10.97
C LYS A 708 -1.46 -36.02 10.02
N GLY A 709 -1.78 -37.20 9.50
CA GLY A 709 -1.25 -38.53 9.78
C GLY A 709 -2.41 -39.50 9.99
N SER A 710 -2.84 -40.17 8.92
CA SER A 710 -3.81 -41.29 8.99
C SER A 710 -3.55 -42.29 7.87
N GLU A 711 -3.39 -43.56 8.26
CA GLU A 711 -3.16 -44.68 7.35
C GLU A 711 -4.48 -45.32 6.89
N SER A 712 -4.52 -45.86 5.67
CA SER A 712 -5.31 -47.08 5.39
C SER A 712 -4.68 -47.88 4.24
N LYS A 713 -4.22 -49.09 4.56
CA LYS A 713 -3.76 -50.19 3.67
C LYS A 713 -5.00 -50.85 3.01
N GLU A 714 -4.96 -51.69 1.96
CA GLU A 714 -3.95 -52.22 1.01
C GLU A 714 -4.68 -53.06 -0.09
N LYS A 715 -3.90 -53.66 -1.01
CA LYS A 715 -4.17 -54.84 -1.90
C LYS A 715 -4.69 -54.51 -3.31
N ILE A 716 -3.84 -54.50 -4.35
CA ILE A 716 -3.08 -55.59 -5.04
C ILE A 716 -3.93 -56.30 -6.12
N GLY A 717 -3.45 -56.29 -7.38
CA GLY A 717 -4.06 -57.06 -8.48
C GLY A 717 -3.71 -56.64 -9.93
N THR A 718 -2.43 -56.69 -10.32
CA THR A 718 -1.97 -56.76 -11.73
C THR A 718 -1.73 -58.25 -12.10
N PRO A 719 -1.62 -58.71 -13.39
CA PRO A 719 -0.81 -58.07 -14.44
C PRO A 719 -1.11 -58.28 -15.96
N THR A 720 -0.37 -57.52 -16.79
CA THR A 720 0.07 -57.81 -18.20
C THR A 720 -1.00 -57.93 -19.31
N THR A 721 -0.79 -57.58 -20.60
CA THR A 721 0.38 -57.18 -21.45
C THR A 721 -0.01 -55.98 -22.38
N THR A 722 0.80 -55.32 -23.23
CA THR A 722 2.15 -55.59 -23.82
C THR A 722 2.92 -54.31 -24.25
N ARG A 723 4.18 -54.52 -24.67
CA ARG A 723 5.12 -53.75 -25.54
C ARG A 723 4.46 -52.98 -26.73
N THR A 724 5.06 -51.93 -27.31
CA THR A 724 6.50 -51.62 -27.57
C THR A 724 6.87 -50.13 -27.45
N ALA A 725 8.16 -49.85 -27.18
CA ALA A 725 8.74 -48.50 -27.16
C ALA A 725 9.90 -48.36 -28.17
N LYS A 726 10.22 -47.12 -28.61
CA LYS A 726 11.55 -46.46 -28.52
C LYS A 726 11.72 -45.26 -29.48
N THR A 727 12.41 -44.23 -29.00
CA THR A 727 13.06 -43.15 -29.78
C THR A 727 14.37 -43.64 -30.40
N PRO A 728 15.02 -42.90 -31.35
CA PRO A 728 16.20 -42.11 -30.93
C PRO A 728 16.63 -40.87 -31.79
N LYS A 729 17.31 -39.93 -31.12
CA LYS A 729 18.53 -39.16 -31.46
C LYS A 729 18.79 -38.53 -32.87
N ALA A 730 18.84 -37.19 -32.86
CA ALA A 730 19.93 -36.26 -33.26
C ALA A 730 21.04 -36.65 -34.28
N SER A 731 21.34 -35.73 -35.22
CA SER A 731 22.71 -35.36 -35.66
C SER A 731 22.74 -34.01 -36.43
N SER A 732 23.93 -33.50 -36.73
CA SER A 732 24.22 -32.12 -37.19
C SER A 732 24.94 -32.04 -38.56
N LYS A 733 25.08 -30.79 -39.06
CA LYS A 733 26.19 -30.23 -39.89
C LYS A 733 26.13 -30.12 -41.44
N GLU A 734 26.23 -28.85 -41.88
CA GLU A 734 27.20 -28.24 -42.85
C GLU A 734 27.11 -28.40 -44.40
N ARG A 735 27.36 -27.25 -45.10
CA ARG A 735 27.84 -27.03 -46.51
C ARG A 735 26.84 -27.33 -47.66
N ASP A 736 26.86 -26.76 -48.88
CA ASP A 736 27.50 -25.60 -49.59
C ASP A 736 26.64 -25.34 -50.89
N GLY A 737 26.75 -24.31 -51.74
CA GLY A 737 27.56 -23.09 -51.83
C GLY A 737 27.62 -22.50 -53.27
N LYS A 738 27.89 -21.17 -53.42
CA LYS A 738 28.11 -20.40 -54.70
C LYS A 738 26.83 -20.10 -55.56
N THR A 739 26.72 -19.06 -56.42
CA THR A 739 27.73 -18.16 -57.06
C THR A 739 27.19 -16.78 -57.56
N ARG A 740 28.04 -15.73 -57.48
CA ARG A 740 28.34 -14.65 -58.48
C ARG A 740 27.38 -13.49 -58.89
N THR A 741 27.93 -12.25 -58.73
CA THR A 741 27.83 -11.02 -59.58
C THR A 741 26.47 -10.29 -59.72
N LYS A 742 26.39 -8.96 -59.93
CA LYS A 742 27.37 -7.92 -60.36
C LYS A 742 27.07 -6.55 -59.71
N LYS A 743 27.91 -5.53 -59.93
CA LYS A 743 27.85 -4.19 -59.29
C LYS A 743 27.59 -3.06 -60.33
N ASP A 744 27.41 -1.83 -59.82
CA ASP A 744 27.40 -0.53 -60.51
C ASP A 744 26.13 -0.15 -61.32
N LYS A 745 25.76 1.12 -61.53
CA LYS A 745 25.85 2.41 -60.76
C LYS A 745 25.26 3.53 -61.64
N THR A 746 24.76 4.61 -61.00
CA THR A 746 24.70 6.02 -61.47
C THR A 746 23.81 6.49 -62.64
N ASN A 747 23.14 7.64 -62.38
CA ASN A 747 22.86 8.80 -63.28
C ASN A 747 21.78 8.65 -64.39
N GLU A 748 21.05 9.68 -64.82
CA GLU A 748 20.93 11.11 -64.40
C GLU A 748 19.64 11.80 -64.97
N LYS A 749 19.15 12.83 -64.26
CA LYS A 749 18.59 14.12 -64.76
C LYS A 749 17.39 14.24 -65.74
N ARG A 750 16.49 15.19 -65.35
CA ARG A 750 15.91 16.33 -66.13
C ARG A 750 14.73 16.07 -67.10
N ASP A 751 13.82 17.00 -67.42
CA ASP A 751 13.56 18.45 -67.14
C ASP A 751 12.03 18.63 -66.88
N LEU A 752 11.47 19.58 -66.10
CA LEU A 752 11.39 21.06 -66.16
C LEU A 752 10.52 21.68 -67.28
N SER A 753 9.29 22.09 -66.93
CA SER A 753 8.53 23.28 -67.40
C SER A 753 7.16 23.28 -66.68
N GLU A 754 6.93 24.04 -65.61
CA GLU A 754 6.58 25.47 -65.59
C GLU A 754 5.52 25.90 -66.62
N ASP A 755 4.35 26.28 -66.12
CA ASP A 755 3.69 27.50 -66.56
C ASP A 755 2.96 28.17 -65.38
N LYS A 756 3.31 29.43 -65.09
CA LYS A 756 2.70 30.26 -64.04
C LYS A 756 2.06 31.48 -64.70
N LYS A 757 0.81 31.79 -64.34
CA LYS A 757 0.32 33.17 -64.36
C LYS A 757 -0.34 33.53 -63.03
N HIS A 758 0.19 34.58 -62.40
CA HIS A 758 -0.41 35.26 -61.26
C HIS A 758 -1.46 36.27 -61.73
N SER A 759 -2.49 36.47 -60.91
CA SER A 759 -2.88 37.81 -60.45
C SER A 759 -3.71 37.69 -59.18
N GLU A 760 -3.31 38.40 -58.13
CA GLU A 760 -3.99 38.44 -56.82
C GLU A 760 -5.33 39.19 -56.89
N LYS A 761 -6.22 38.90 -55.93
CA LYS A 761 -7.10 39.92 -55.31
C LYS A 761 -7.74 39.43 -54.00
N ASP A 762 -7.46 40.19 -52.94
CA ASP A 762 -8.29 40.49 -51.77
C ASP A 762 -9.04 39.33 -51.06
N VAL A 763 -8.43 38.79 -50.01
CA VAL A 763 -9.15 38.04 -48.96
C VAL A 763 -9.50 38.97 -47.80
N SER A 764 -10.75 39.45 -47.80
CA SER A 764 -11.45 39.90 -46.60
C SER A 764 -12.64 38.96 -46.38
N GLY A 765 -12.56 38.07 -45.39
CA GLY A 765 -13.58 37.02 -45.23
C GLY A 765 -13.43 36.19 -43.96
N THR A 766 -14.08 36.67 -42.92
CA THR A 766 -14.58 35.95 -41.73
C THR A 766 -14.53 34.41 -41.72
N ASN A 767 -14.08 33.89 -40.58
CA ASN A 767 -14.29 32.52 -40.08
C ASN A 767 -15.60 31.86 -40.54
N ASN A 768 -15.50 30.61 -41.00
CA ASN A 768 -16.47 29.60 -40.59
C ASN A 768 -15.77 28.24 -40.46
N SER A 769 -15.81 27.66 -39.27
CA SER A 769 -15.29 26.34 -38.98
C SER A 769 -16.41 25.31 -39.18
N ASP A 770 -16.45 24.67 -40.35
CA ASP A 770 -17.42 23.60 -40.58
C ASP A 770 -17.12 22.39 -39.70
N SER A 771 -18.06 22.13 -38.79
CA SER A 771 -18.07 20.95 -37.93
C SER A 771 -18.36 19.71 -38.77
N LYS A 772 -17.54 18.65 -38.62
CA LYS A 772 -17.84 17.34 -39.21
C LYS A 772 -19.19 16.86 -38.68
N SER A 773 -20.20 16.82 -39.54
CA SER A 773 -21.54 16.33 -39.19
C SER A 773 -21.49 14.85 -38.83
N GLY A 774 -21.85 14.52 -37.59
CA GLY A 774 -21.95 13.12 -37.15
C GLY A 774 -23.01 12.35 -37.94
N TYR A 775 -22.75 11.06 -38.16
CA TYR A 775 -23.70 10.12 -38.77
C TYR A 775 -25.04 10.14 -38.02
N LYS A 776 -26.14 10.35 -38.75
CA LYS A 776 -27.51 10.30 -38.19
C LYS A 776 -28.13 8.95 -38.51
N LEU A 777 -28.50 8.22 -37.46
CA LEU A 777 -29.31 7.01 -37.57
C LEU A 777 -30.66 7.33 -38.24
N THR A 778 -30.90 6.74 -39.41
CA THR A 778 -32.15 6.87 -40.15
C THR A 778 -33.13 5.77 -39.74
N THR A 779 -34.38 6.13 -39.41
CA THR A 779 -35.44 5.19 -39.07
C THR A 779 -35.72 4.20 -40.21
N ASP A 780 -35.70 2.91 -39.88
CA ASP A 780 -36.06 1.81 -40.76
C ASP A 780 -37.59 1.71 -40.91
N GLN A 781 -38.11 2.43 -41.91
CA GLN A 781 -39.54 2.48 -42.20
C GLN A 781 -40.08 1.10 -42.65
N ASP A 782 -39.28 0.33 -43.39
CA ASP A 782 -39.66 -1.01 -43.86
C ASP A 782 -39.82 -1.96 -42.66
N PHE A 783 -38.93 -1.91 -41.66
CA PHE A 783 -39.05 -2.71 -40.44
C PHE A 783 -40.27 -2.31 -39.59
N GLN A 784 -40.62 -1.02 -39.51
CA GLN A 784 -41.86 -0.60 -38.85
C GLN A 784 -43.10 -1.16 -39.58
N MET A 785 -43.14 -1.08 -40.91
CA MET A 785 -44.23 -1.68 -41.69
C MET A 785 -44.32 -3.20 -41.47
N TYR A 786 -43.19 -3.88 -41.30
CA TYR A 786 -43.17 -5.32 -40.99
C TYR A 786 -43.80 -5.63 -39.63
N LEU A 787 -43.55 -4.80 -38.59
CA LEU A 787 -44.21 -4.92 -37.29
C LEU A 787 -45.73 -4.72 -37.41
N ASP A 788 -46.14 -3.63 -38.06
CA ASP A 788 -47.56 -3.28 -38.22
C ASP A 788 -48.34 -4.37 -38.98
N GLU A 789 -47.70 -5.04 -39.95
CA GLU A 789 -48.28 -6.11 -40.77
C GLU A 789 -48.37 -7.46 -40.03
N ILE A 790 -47.38 -7.83 -39.22
CA ILE A 790 -47.30 -9.15 -38.56
C ILE A 790 -47.99 -9.18 -37.18
N GLN A 791 -48.00 -8.06 -36.45
CA GLN A 791 -48.59 -7.95 -35.11
C GLN A 791 -50.04 -8.49 -35.03
N PRO A 792 -50.99 -8.13 -35.93
CA PRO A 792 -52.36 -8.66 -35.85
C PRO A 792 -52.47 -10.16 -36.16
N GLN A 793 -51.49 -10.75 -36.86
CA GLN A 793 -51.49 -12.17 -37.23
C GLN A 793 -50.91 -13.07 -36.12
N VAL A 794 -50.05 -12.50 -35.28
CA VAL A 794 -49.37 -13.19 -34.17
C VAL A 794 -50.13 -13.01 -32.84
N THR A 795 -50.84 -11.89 -32.68
CA THR A 795 -51.60 -11.62 -31.45
C THR A 795 -52.83 -12.54 -31.35
N LYS A 796 -52.93 -13.30 -30.24
CA LYS A 796 -54.01 -14.28 -29.88
C LYS A 796 -53.91 -15.70 -30.44
N VAL A 797 -52.86 -16.09 -31.17
CA VAL A 797 -52.62 -17.51 -31.54
C VAL A 797 -51.63 -18.19 -30.56
N PRO A 798 -51.63 -19.53 -30.42
CA PRO A 798 -50.68 -20.25 -29.55
C PRO A 798 -49.22 -20.05 -29.95
N LEU A 799 -48.28 -20.11 -29.00
CA LEU A 799 -46.85 -19.80 -29.24
C LEU A 799 -46.22 -20.59 -30.41
N SER A 800 -46.58 -21.86 -30.61
CA SER A 800 -46.09 -22.65 -31.76
C SER A 800 -46.58 -22.10 -33.12
N GLU A 801 -47.81 -21.57 -33.15
CA GLU A 801 -48.39 -20.94 -34.34
C GLU A 801 -47.83 -19.53 -34.55
N GLN A 802 -47.63 -18.76 -33.49
CA GLN A 802 -46.90 -17.48 -33.52
C GLN A 802 -45.53 -17.63 -34.20
N ILE A 803 -44.74 -18.61 -33.76
CA ILE A 803 -43.41 -18.92 -34.31
C ILE A 803 -43.51 -19.33 -35.78
N SER A 804 -44.47 -20.19 -36.13
CA SER A 804 -44.67 -20.68 -37.51
C SER A 804 -45.08 -19.57 -38.48
N THR A 805 -45.96 -18.67 -38.03
CA THR A 805 -46.43 -17.52 -38.81
C THR A 805 -45.34 -16.48 -39.00
N LEU A 806 -44.60 -16.13 -37.93
CA LEU A 806 -43.45 -15.23 -38.03
C LEU A 806 -42.33 -15.80 -38.93
N ALA A 807 -42.05 -17.09 -38.85
CA ALA A 807 -41.04 -17.75 -39.67
C ALA A 807 -41.37 -17.70 -41.17
N ARG A 808 -42.64 -17.96 -41.52
CA ARG A 808 -43.12 -17.83 -42.90
C ARG A 808 -43.04 -16.39 -43.40
N PHE A 809 -43.49 -15.43 -42.59
CA PHE A 809 -43.43 -14.00 -42.91
C PHE A 809 -41.99 -13.53 -43.17
N VAL A 810 -41.03 -13.89 -42.31
CA VAL A 810 -39.60 -13.57 -42.49
C VAL A 810 -39.06 -14.17 -43.78
N SER A 811 -39.43 -15.41 -44.11
CA SER A 811 -39.05 -16.05 -45.37
C SER A 811 -39.60 -15.29 -46.58
N GLU A 812 -40.89 -14.96 -46.57
CA GLU A 812 -41.56 -14.21 -47.65
C GLU A 812 -40.92 -12.84 -47.90
N LYS A 813 -40.66 -12.05 -46.85
CA LYS A 813 -40.01 -10.72 -46.99
C LYS A 813 -38.55 -10.81 -47.47
N MET A 814 -37.87 -11.93 -47.24
CA MET A 814 -36.47 -12.17 -47.64
C MET A 814 -36.30 -13.11 -48.86
N GLY A 815 -37.34 -13.24 -49.69
CA GLY A 815 -37.26 -13.84 -51.02
C GLY A 815 -37.76 -15.29 -51.13
N GLY A 816 -38.59 -15.74 -50.19
CA GLY A 816 -39.32 -17.01 -50.25
C GLY A 816 -38.54 -18.24 -49.79
N THR A 817 -39.12 -19.42 -49.99
CA THR A 817 -38.47 -20.72 -49.77
C THR A 817 -37.28 -20.91 -50.71
N ILE A 818 -36.19 -21.49 -50.20
CA ILE A 818 -34.98 -21.80 -50.97
C ILE A 818 -34.63 -23.28 -50.77
N SER A 819 -34.42 -24.03 -51.86
CA SER A 819 -33.96 -25.41 -51.76
C SER A 819 -32.54 -25.49 -51.17
N PRO A 820 -32.12 -26.63 -50.59
CA PRO A 820 -30.73 -26.80 -50.12
C PRO A 820 -29.67 -26.54 -51.19
N ASP A 821 -29.97 -26.87 -52.45
CA ASP A 821 -29.03 -26.75 -53.57
C ASP A 821 -28.94 -25.31 -54.11
N ASP A 822 -30.02 -24.52 -54.03
CA ASP A 822 -30.09 -23.16 -54.58
C ASP A 822 -29.48 -22.07 -53.68
N VAL A 823 -29.06 -22.41 -52.45
CA VAL A 823 -28.54 -21.42 -51.48
C VAL A 823 -27.30 -20.69 -52.02
N ALA A 824 -26.45 -21.38 -52.79
CA ALA A 824 -25.25 -20.81 -53.38
C ALA A 824 -25.53 -19.89 -54.59
N THR A 825 -26.62 -20.13 -55.33
CA THR A 825 -26.98 -19.42 -56.56
C THR A 825 -27.98 -18.28 -56.34
N PHE A 826 -28.58 -18.18 -55.14
CA PHE A 826 -29.62 -17.21 -54.79
C PHE A 826 -29.24 -15.71 -54.97
N GLY A 827 -27.94 -15.40 -55.04
CA GLY A 827 -27.44 -14.08 -55.41
C GLY A 827 -27.60 -12.99 -54.33
N TYR A 828 -27.70 -13.38 -53.05
CA TYR A 828 -27.89 -12.44 -51.93
C TYR A 828 -26.75 -11.41 -51.81
N GLU A 829 -25.51 -11.80 -52.11
CA GLU A 829 -24.32 -10.93 -51.98
C GLU A 829 -24.37 -9.73 -52.93
N VAL A 830 -24.82 -9.95 -54.18
CA VAL A 830 -25.01 -8.88 -55.16
C VAL A 830 -26.05 -7.86 -54.68
N ALA A 831 -27.17 -8.35 -54.12
CA ALA A 831 -28.22 -7.50 -53.56
C ALA A 831 -27.73 -6.71 -52.32
N MET A 832 -26.91 -7.32 -51.45
CA MET A 832 -26.28 -6.63 -50.32
C MET A 832 -25.35 -5.52 -50.78
N ASN A 833 -24.49 -5.79 -51.76
CA ASN A 833 -23.51 -4.81 -52.25
C ASN A 833 -24.19 -3.64 -52.99
N GLN A 834 -25.25 -3.91 -53.76
CA GLN A 834 -26.10 -2.86 -54.34
C GLN A 834 -26.70 -1.94 -53.26
N LEU A 835 -27.25 -2.50 -52.19
CA LEU A 835 -27.78 -1.72 -51.05
C LEU A 835 -26.69 -0.88 -50.37
N LYS A 836 -25.46 -1.38 -50.21
CA LYS A 836 -24.35 -0.57 -49.68
C LYS A 836 -24.02 0.63 -50.57
N THR A 837 -24.00 0.43 -51.89
CA THR A 837 -23.74 1.50 -52.86
C THR A 837 -24.87 2.54 -52.86
N GLU A 838 -26.13 2.10 -52.78
CA GLU A 838 -27.33 2.96 -52.70
C GLU A 838 -27.35 3.81 -51.42
N LEU A 839 -27.02 3.19 -50.27
CA LEU A 839 -27.04 3.85 -48.95
C LEU A 839 -25.75 4.65 -48.65
N HIS A 840 -24.73 4.55 -49.51
CA HIS A 840 -23.38 5.06 -49.29
C HIS A 840 -22.78 4.66 -47.91
N SER A 841 -23.10 3.46 -47.42
CA SER A 841 -22.66 2.97 -46.11
C SER A 841 -22.55 1.44 -46.08
N ASN A 842 -21.68 0.93 -45.20
CA ASN A 842 -21.60 -0.50 -44.90
C ASN A 842 -22.71 -0.98 -43.94
N VAL A 843 -23.43 -0.04 -43.31
CA VAL A 843 -24.56 -0.28 -42.41
C VAL A 843 -25.85 -0.35 -43.21
N ILE A 844 -26.54 -1.50 -43.16
CA ILE A 844 -27.80 -1.76 -43.86
C ILE A 844 -28.92 -1.96 -42.83
N PRO A 845 -29.99 -1.15 -42.87
CA PRO A 845 -31.21 -1.39 -42.09
C PRO A 845 -31.83 -2.73 -42.49
N ILE A 846 -32.16 -3.58 -41.52
CA ILE A 846 -32.64 -4.96 -41.77
C ILE A 846 -33.90 -4.98 -42.64
N GLY A 847 -34.77 -3.96 -42.49
CA GLY A 847 -36.00 -3.80 -43.26
C GLY A 847 -35.75 -3.53 -44.74
N ARG A 848 -34.57 -3.06 -45.18
CA ARG A 848 -34.24 -2.87 -46.61
C ARG A 848 -33.88 -4.18 -47.33
N ILE A 849 -33.64 -5.27 -46.60
CA ILE A 849 -33.16 -6.54 -47.16
C ILE A 849 -34.31 -7.36 -47.75
N ARG A 850 -34.37 -7.48 -49.08
CA ARG A 850 -35.37 -8.29 -49.83
C ARG A 850 -34.89 -9.69 -50.21
N LYS A 851 -33.58 -9.97 -50.13
CA LYS A 851 -32.98 -11.28 -50.38
C LYS A 851 -32.00 -11.60 -49.26
N GLY A 852 -32.32 -12.60 -48.44
CA GLY A 852 -31.50 -13.01 -47.31
C GLY A 852 -31.43 -14.53 -47.18
N ILE A 853 -30.29 -15.02 -46.69
CA ILE A 853 -30.09 -16.43 -46.29
C ILE A 853 -30.21 -16.54 -44.77
N HIS A 854 -29.78 -17.67 -44.20
CA HIS A 854 -29.78 -17.98 -42.76
C HIS A 854 -29.46 -16.77 -41.84
N ALA A 855 -28.31 -16.11 -42.01
CA ALA A 855 -27.90 -15.00 -41.14
C ALA A 855 -28.90 -13.83 -41.11
N GLN A 856 -29.33 -13.33 -42.27
CA GLN A 856 -30.25 -12.19 -42.34
C GLN A 856 -31.64 -12.58 -41.83
N ARG A 857 -32.12 -13.77 -42.19
CA ARG A 857 -33.43 -14.27 -41.76
C ARG A 857 -33.48 -14.47 -40.25
N ALA A 858 -32.47 -15.11 -39.65
CA ALA A 858 -32.44 -15.33 -38.21
C ALA A 858 -32.33 -14.02 -37.40
N PHE A 859 -31.60 -13.02 -37.94
CA PHE A 859 -31.49 -11.68 -37.36
C PHE A 859 -32.83 -10.92 -37.44
N LEU A 860 -33.52 -10.94 -38.59
CA LEU A 860 -34.87 -10.36 -38.71
C LEU A 860 -35.88 -11.09 -37.81
N PHE A 861 -35.85 -12.43 -37.78
CA PHE A 861 -36.73 -13.22 -36.93
C PHE A 861 -36.55 -12.87 -35.46
N LYS A 862 -35.29 -12.83 -34.95
CA LYS A 862 -35.01 -12.43 -33.55
C LYS A 862 -35.56 -11.04 -33.23
N THR A 863 -35.30 -10.08 -34.11
CA THR A 863 -35.61 -8.67 -33.84
C THR A 863 -37.11 -8.37 -33.95
N LEU A 864 -37.85 -9.05 -34.82
CA LEU A 864 -39.33 -9.04 -34.81
C LEU A 864 -39.89 -9.80 -33.61
N ALA A 865 -39.37 -11.00 -33.31
CA ALA A 865 -39.82 -11.84 -32.19
C ALA A 865 -39.71 -11.10 -30.85
N ASP A 866 -38.62 -10.38 -30.62
CA ASP A 866 -38.39 -9.58 -29.42
C ASP A 866 -39.44 -8.45 -29.25
N ARG A 867 -39.83 -7.78 -30.34
CA ARG A 867 -40.90 -6.75 -30.33
C ARG A 867 -42.29 -7.36 -30.13
N LEU A 868 -42.49 -8.61 -30.55
CA LEU A 868 -43.75 -9.36 -30.42
C LEU A 868 -43.84 -10.17 -29.11
N GLY A 869 -42.82 -10.16 -28.27
CA GLY A 869 -42.76 -10.92 -27.02
C GLY A 869 -42.56 -12.44 -27.18
N ILE A 870 -42.04 -12.89 -28.34
CA ILE A 870 -41.76 -14.31 -28.62
C ILE A 870 -40.33 -14.65 -28.13
N PRO A 871 -40.17 -15.50 -27.09
CA PRO A 871 -38.86 -15.84 -26.56
C PRO A 871 -38.09 -16.76 -27.52
N CYS A 872 -37.05 -16.23 -28.16
CA CYS A 872 -36.15 -16.99 -29.03
C CYS A 872 -34.68 -16.58 -28.86
N THR A 873 -33.77 -17.53 -29.07
CA THR A 873 -32.33 -17.25 -29.13
C THR A 873 -31.93 -16.69 -30.50
N LEU A 874 -30.72 -16.17 -30.60
CA LEU A 874 -30.05 -15.93 -31.88
C LEU A 874 -28.63 -16.50 -31.79
N THR A 875 -28.34 -17.54 -32.56
CA THR A 875 -27.03 -18.22 -32.55
C THR A 875 -26.38 -18.10 -33.93
N ARG A 876 -25.12 -17.62 -33.95
CA ARG A 876 -24.28 -17.48 -35.15
C ARG A 876 -23.52 -18.79 -35.39
N GLY A 877 -23.60 -19.29 -36.62
CA GLY A 877 -22.75 -20.36 -37.13
C GLY A 877 -21.61 -19.85 -38.01
N ASN A 878 -20.94 -20.79 -38.67
CA ASN A 878 -19.91 -20.46 -39.66
C ASN A 878 -20.54 -20.09 -41.02
N TYR A 879 -19.79 -19.41 -41.89
CA TYR A 879 -20.16 -19.16 -43.30
C TYR A 879 -21.57 -18.57 -43.51
N ASN A 880 -21.88 -17.47 -42.81
CA ASN A 880 -23.20 -16.79 -42.86
C ASN A 880 -24.41 -17.68 -42.47
N ARG A 881 -24.20 -18.81 -41.76
CA ARG A 881 -25.25 -19.51 -41.02
C ARG A 881 -25.57 -18.74 -39.73
N ALA A 882 -26.86 -18.63 -39.40
CA ALA A 882 -27.34 -18.33 -38.06
C ALA A 882 -28.75 -18.93 -37.93
N TRP A 883 -29.20 -19.15 -36.70
CA TRP A 883 -30.51 -19.74 -36.42
C TRP A 883 -31.09 -19.24 -35.10
N ASN A 884 -32.39 -19.46 -34.93
CA ASN A 884 -33.11 -19.16 -33.70
C ASN A 884 -33.58 -20.46 -33.05
N GLU A 885 -33.37 -20.57 -31.75
CA GLU A 885 -33.91 -21.67 -30.94
C GLU A 885 -35.08 -21.17 -30.10
N VAL A 886 -36.11 -22.00 -30.01
CA VAL A 886 -37.32 -21.77 -29.21
C VAL A 886 -37.54 -22.96 -28.27
N ILE A 887 -38.04 -22.68 -27.07
CA ILE A 887 -38.32 -23.71 -26.05
C ILE A 887 -39.81 -23.96 -26.01
N LEU A 888 -40.23 -25.20 -26.29
CA LEU A 888 -41.64 -25.59 -26.36
C LEU A 888 -41.90 -26.89 -25.57
N GLY A 889 -42.98 -26.89 -24.80
CA GLY A 889 -43.54 -28.10 -24.20
C GLY A 889 -44.25 -28.96 -25.25
N GLN A 890 -44.26 -30.29 -25.07
CA GLN A 890 -45.03 -31.16 -25.97
C GLN A 890 -46.54 -30.97 -25.73
N SER A 891 -47.23 -30.48 -26.77
CA SER A 891 -48.68 -30.16 -26.85
C SER A 891 -49.13 -28.90 -26.09
N SER A 892 -49.71 -27.96 -26.84
CA SER A 892 -50.70 -26.95 -26.43
C SER A 892 -50.54 -26.32 -25.03
N GLY A 893 -49.76 -25.23 -24.96
CA GLY A 893 -49.94 -24.16 -23.99
C GLY A 893 -49.31 -24.32 -22.60
N ALA A 894 -48.84 -25.51 -22.21
CA ALA A 894 -48.21 -25.73 -20.90
C ALA A 894 -46.77 -26.27 -21.03
N VAL A 895 -45.83 -25.64 -20.31
CA VAL A 895 -44.44 -26.11 -20.22
C VAL A 895 -44.37 -27.33 -19.29
N ARG A 896 -44.53 -28.53 -19.85
CA ARG A 896 -44.17 -29.77 -19.16
C ARG A 896 -42.67 -30.02 -19.26
N TYR A 897 -42.04 -30.31 -18.12
CA TYR A 897 -40.64 -30.66 -18.03
C TYR A 897 -40.38 -32.12 -18.47
N PRO A 898 -39.22 -32.41 -19.10
CA PRO A 898 -38.20 -31.46 -19.54
C PRO A 898 -38.64 -30.73 -20.83
N ALA A 899 -38.51 -29.40 -20.82
CA ALA A 899 -38.79 -28.59 -22.00
C ALA A 899 -37.77 -28.89 -23.12
N LYS A 900 -38.22 -28.94 -24.38
CA LYS A 900 -37.36 -29.27 -25.52
C LYS A 900 -37.01 -28.03 -26.32
N THR A 901 -35.75 -27.96 -26.75
CA THR A 901 -35.24 -26.92 -27.64
C THR A 901 -35.45 -27.31 -29.10
N TRP A 902 -36.01 -26.39 -29.87
CA TRP A 902 -36.30 -26.55 -31.30
C TRP A 902 -35.64 -25.42 -32.08
N ILE A 903 -35.02 -25.74 -33.22
CA ILE A 903 -34.54 -24.75 -34.18
C ILE A 903 -35.69 -24.41 -35.13
N VAL A 904 -35.89 -23.12 -35.39
CA VAL A 904 -36.85 -22.63 -36.37
C VAL A 904 -36.21 -22.66 -37.77
N ASP A 905 -36.78 -23.46 -38.67
CA ASP A 905 -36.43 -23.37 -40.09
C ASP A 905 -37.04 -22.08 -40.67
N LEU A 906 -36.18 -21.27 -41.31
CA LEU A 906 -36.52 -20.01 -41.96
C LEU A 906 -36.23 -20.03 -43.47
N LEU A 907 -35.74 -21.16 -44.00
CA LEU A 907 -35.16 -21.24 -45.35
C LEU A 907 -35.80 -22.32 -46.23
N HIS A 908 -35.81 -23.58 -45.77
CA HIS A 908 -36.23 -24.71 -46.58
C HIS A 908 -37.73 -24.99 -46.40
N GLU A 909 -38.17 -25.16 -45.15
CA GLU A 909 -39.58 -25.30 -44.76
C GLU A 909 -39.95 -24.26 -43.68
N PRO A 910 -40.17 -22.97 -44.04
CA PRO A 910 -40.40 -21.88 -43.10
C PRO A 910 -41.51 -22.17 -42.08
N GLY A 911 -41.12 -22.21 -40.80
CA GLY A 911 -41.98 -22.53 -39.67
C GLY A 911 -41.92 -23.98 -39.19
N ARG A 912 -41.19 -24.87 -39.89
CA ARG A 912 -40.88 -26.21 -39.37
C ARG A 912 -39.97 -26.09 -38.15
N LEU A 913 -40.32 -26.84 -37.11
CA LEU A 913 -39.56 -26.92 -35.86
C LEU A 913 -38.68 -28.16 -35.88
N LEU A 914 -37.38 -27.96 -36.01
CA LEU A 914 -36.38 -29.03 -36.02
C LEU A 914 -35.91 -29.29 -34.59
N LEU A 915 -36.05 -30.50 -34.06
CA LEU A 915 -35.57 -30.81 -32.70
C LEU A 915 -34.05 -30.65 -32.65
N ALA A 916 -33.51 -29.87 -31.71
CA ALA A 916 -32.12 -29.38 -31.78
C ALA A 916 -31.03 -30.45 -31.83
N ASN A 917 -31.32 -31.69 -31.43
CA ASN A 917 -30.40 -32.84 -31.48
C ASN A 917 -30.61 -33.78 -32.68
N SER A 918 -31.55 -33.48 -33.59
CA SER A 918 -31.85 -34.27 -34.79
C SER A 918 -30.78 -34.17 -35.88
N SER A 919 -30.82 -35.08 -36.86
CA SER A 919 -30.04 -35.00 -38.11
C SER A 919 -30.30 -33.68 -38.84
N ASP A 920 -31.57 -33.33 -38.99
CA ASP A 920 -32.05 -32.21 -39.79
C ASP A 920 -31.55 -30.88 -39.20
N ALA A 921 -31.61 -30.76 -37.86
CA ALA A 921 -31.04 -29.63 -37.13
C ALA A 921 -29.52 -29.48 -37.35
N ARG A 922 -28.77 -30.58 -37.46
CA ARG A 922 -27.32 -30.53 -37.75
C ARG A 922 -27.04 -30.07 -39.18
N ILE A 923 -27.81 -30.57 -40.15
CA ILE A 923 -27.72 -30.16 -41.57
C ILE A 923 -28.09 -28.67 -41.74
N TYR A 924 -29.05 -28.17 -40.95
CA TYR A 924 -29.43 -26.76 -40.96
C TYR A 924 -28.37 -25.83 -40.34
N THR A 925 -27.55 -26.34 -39.41
CA THR A 925 -26.59 -25.53 -38.63
C THR A 925 -25.13 -25.64 -39.09
N ILE A 926 -24.77 -26.70 -39.82
CA ILE A 926 -23.41 -27.00 -40.27
C ILE A 926 -23.40 -27.14 -41.81
N LEU A 927 -22.31 -26.74 -42.46
CA LEU A 927 -22.06 -27.06 -43.88
C LEU A 927 -21.73 -28.56 -44.01
N SER A 928 -22.54 -29.28 -44.78
CA SER A 928 -22.25 -30.62 -45.31
C SER A 928 -21.15 -30.59 -46.35
#